data_AF-A0A0P1GM29-F1
#
_entry.id   AF-A0A0P1GM29-F1
#
_cell.length_a   1.000
_cell.length_b   1.000
_cell.length_c   1.000
_cell.angle_alpha   90.00
_cell.angle_beta   90.00
_cell.angle_gamma   90.00
#
_symmetry.space_group_name_H-M   'P 1'
#
loop_
_entity.id
_entity.type
_entity.pdbx_description
1 polymer ?
#
loop_
_entity_poly.entity_id
_entity_poly.type
_entity_poly.pdbx_seq_one_letter_code
_entity_poly.pdbx_strand_id
1 'polypeptide(L)'
;MSGGSGSGSGRGRGRRRGSGSGSGSGSGSGGGGHKATGSGSGSGSGGGHHGGGSGSGSGGSGSGSGSGSGGGGPVSGGPGGGGGGGPLKVGPDGVVRGGETTDNIFPGYTDEDGDRGDSADARLPGESGNDDIIYSNGGDDSVNAGYGNDYVDGGTGNDSIYSGDGNDFVAGNTGNDTINGEAGNDTLFGGGNDDYIRGGVGNDKIYGDGDGSSPASGNLISNGSFNNNGAGWTGLDLNGDGVAPDYYGNQANFNGGGRAPGDGIEQTISTNVGAEHTVSMDLYENHGGAAHHEVRIDVVDANGNVISSETVAIQNESTQSVSFTFTATTPNTTLRIINTTSTGEHHSSDARVDNVSVVETGPIVEGDDTLAGGDGHDEIHGGGGDDNLSGGNQNDTLYGGTGDDTLDGGAQHDQLRGGEGNDSLFGGDGGDNIQGGIGNDTVDGGRSTDHMDGGDGIDTVSYDRAFGSSNENVNLDLQAGTGRLSDGTVETATNFENAIGSQGDDTIAGTSGANVLAGGDGNDTLYGREGNDTLQGGEGNDSIDGGWGQDTVAAGDGNDTVDGGFGTDHMDGGDGIDTVDYTTAFGTAGEYVELDLEAGTGILNGDVNQTETVTNFENAIGARGADDISGSSDANRLEGRGGNDTLDGRDGNDTLLAGDGDDLVIGGRGEDYQDGGAGTDTVSFQGATGDGVDSVRYVMDRGEATLRGAGGNTVGRETVINFENAIGSQGSDWITGDGGANRLEGRAGNDILQGGGGNDTIDGGIGNDVINGGDGEDSIDGGDGNDRVWGGTGHDTVNGGAGNDTILAQDGNDVVDGGSGNDHIDGGTGHDTITGGTGNDTLLGGDGDDTIEGGTGNDHLDGGTGHDTLVAGEGNDVLIGGHGDDSLNGGAGNDRLDGGTGNDTFYGGTGSDTIAGGTGQDTYLADTKVDEYIHAIIDNEGDGTVEEFRGGTIDQVDDVEHYVADETSYDDRITLSTTVTDRSTIQGIDNDVTGIFTPANGGTAISFGGDGEPRLSDILADPFNAGRVTITGGDEAGKIGNISFENFEIIDFDIVCFTHDTQILTADGYRPVQELVAGDMVMTADQGLQPVKWVGNRTVPAHGKFAPVRIEAGVLGNDAPLTVSQQHRMLLSSAQAELLFGEEEVLVPAKALINDQTVRLMPGDEVTYYHVMFDQHQVIYANGAASESFYPGEAAMSGVEAAAQEEIFALFPELRSEVTPYGEMARPGLSVKEGQLLQ
;
A
#
# COMPACT_ATOMS: atom_id res chain seq x y z
N MET A 1 -51.53 -15.51 3.76
CA MET A 1 -52.81 -15.28 3.03
C MET A 1 -52.48 -15.00 1.55
N SER A 2 -53.42 -15.25 0.62
CA SER A 2 -53.41 -14.88 -0.83
C SER A 2 -52.14 -14.20 -1.41
N GLY A 3 -51.45 -14.68 -2.45
CA GLY A 3 -51.82 -15.64 -3.51
C GLY A 3 -52.03 -14.93 -4.85
N GLY A 4 -51.15 -15.17 -5.84
CA GLY A 4 -51.20 -14.47 -7.14
C GLY A 4 -50.17 -14.96 -8.17
N SER A 5 -50.44 -16.09 -8.83
CA SER A 5 -49.60 -16.66 -9.90
C SER A 5 -49.81 -15.97 -11.26
N GLY A 6 -48.73 -15.72 -12.03
CA GLY A 6 -48.81 -15.16 -13.39
C GLY A 6 -47.70 -15.64 -14.33
N SER A 7 -47.89 -16.79 -14.98
CA SER A 7 -46.94 -17.39 -15.94
C SER A 7 -46.98 -16.74 -17.32
N GLY A 8 -45.82 -16.52 -17.98
CA GLY A 8 -45.74 -15.96 -19.34
C GLY A 8 -44.45 -16.28 -20.12
N SER A 9 -44.32 -17.50 -20.63
CA SER A 9 -43.14 -18.01 -21.37
C SER A 9 -42.82 -17.30 -22.70
N GLY A 10 -41.53 -17.15 -23.07
CA GLY A 10 -41.13 -16.54 -24.36
C GLY A 10 -39.68 -16.75 -24.84
N ARG A 11 -39.20 -18.01 -24.93
CA ARG A 11 -37.83 -18.41 -25.38
C ARG A 11 -37.32 -17.71 -26.67
N GLY A 12 -36.02 -17.37 -26.73
CA GLY A 12 -35.36 -16.96 -27.99
C GLY A 12 -33.84 -16.72 -27.95
N ARG A 13 -33.01 -17.77 -27.83
CA ARG A 13 -31.52 -17.70 -27.84
C ARG A 13 -30.95 -17.04 -29.12
N GLY A 14 -29.86 -16.25 -28.99
CA GLY A 14 -29.13 -15.75 -30.18
C GLY A 14 -27.86 -14.91 -29.93
N ARG A 15 -26.76 -15.54 -29.49
CA ARG A 15 -25.40 -14.94 -29.39
C ARG A 15 -24.99 -14.13 -30.64
N ARG A 16 -24.38 -12.93 -30.50
CA ARG A 16 -22.90 -12.71 -30.50
C ARG A 16 -22.49 -11.22 -30.61
N ARG A 17 -21.45 -10.87 -29.84
CA ARG A 17 -20.42 -9.81 -29.98
C ARG A 17 -20.40 -8.96 -31.27
N GLY A 18 -20.00 -7.69 -31.12
CA GLY A 18 -19.07 -7.06 -32.08
C GLY A 18 -19.25 -5.57 -32.38
N SER A 19 -18.81 -4.71 -31.45
CA SER A 19 -18.03 -3.48 -31.70
C SER A 19 -18.02 -2.82 -33.10
N GLY A 20 -18.33 -1.52 -33.14
CA GLY A 20 -17.30 -0.54 -33.51
C GLY A 20 -17.42 0.24 -34.82
N SER A 21 -17.49 1.58 -34.66
CA SER A 21 -16.86 2.61 -35.49
C SER A 21 -17.43 2.99 -36.89
N GLY A 22 -17.20 4.25 -37.28
CA GLY A 22 -17.40 4.80 -38.63
C GLY A 22 -18.70 5.60 -38.81
N SER A 23 -18.81 6.82 -38.29
CA SER A 23 -18.36 8.10 -38.92
C SER A 23 -19.02 8.43 -40.28
N GLY A 24 -19.60 9.63 -40.41
CA GLY A 24 -20.31 10.00 -41.65
C GLY A 24 -21.22 11.24 -41.57
N SER A 25 -20.61 12.41 -41.44
CA SER A 25 -21.18 13.76 -41.67
C SER A 25 -22.28 13.87 -42.75
N GLY A 26 -23.32 14.70 -42.52
CA GLY A 26 -24.31 15.00 -43.56
C GLY A 26 -25.41 16.01 -43.18
N SER A 27 -25.13 17.29 -43.40
CA SER A 27 -26.02 18.46 -43.33
C SER A 27 -27.47 18.28 -43.82
N GLY A 28 -28.43 18.91 -43.11
CA GLY A 28 -29.85 18.93 -43.50
C GLY A 28 -30.66 20.08 -42.87
N SER A 29 -30.82 21.17 -43.60
CA SER A 29 -31.48 22.40 -43.16
C SER A 29 -33.02 22.38 -43.20
N GLY A 30 -33.64 23.15 -42.30
CA GLY A 30 -35.06 23.55 -42.35
C GLY A 30 -35.80 23.29 -41.02
N GLY A 31 -36.49 24.24 -40.39
CA GLY A 31 -36.85 25.60 -40.80
C GLY A 31 -38.38 25.81 -40.70
N GLY A 32 -38.82 26.70 -39.82
CA GLY A 32 -40.25 27.06 -39.69
C GLY A 32 -40.69 27.27 -38.24
N GLY A 33 -40.59 28.51 -37.75
CA GLY A 33 -41.06 28.88 -36.42
C GLY A 33 -42.53 29.34 -36.37
N HIS A 34 -43.02 29.64 -35.17
CA HIS A 34 -44.26 30.41 -34.97
C HIS A 34 -44.10 31.42 -33.82
N LYS A 35 -44.58 32.65 -34.03
CA LYS A 35 -44.48 33.78 -33.10
C LYS A 35 -45.70 33.90 -32.16
N ALA A 36 -45.41 34.27 -30.92
CA ALA A 36 -46.13 35.20 -30.04
C ALA A 36 -47.61 34.95 -29.66
N THR A 37 -47.91 35.04 -28.36
CA THR A 37 -48.53 36.22 -27.70
C THR A 37 -48.83 35.91 -26.22
N GLY A 38 -48.72 36.88 -25.31
CA GLY A 38 -49.04 36.64 -23.89
C GLY A 38 -48.59 37.69 -22.87
N SER A 39 -48.96 38.96 -23.06
CA SER A 39 -48.74 40.01 -22.05
C SER A 39 -49.60 39.80 -20.79
N GLY A 40 -49.04 39.98 -19.59
CA GLY A 40 -49.77 39.88 -18.32
C GLY A 40 -49.21 40.76 -17.20
N SER A 41 -49.48 42.07 -17.26
CA SER A 41 -49.16 43.00 -16.17
C SER A 41 -50.15 42.87 -15.01
N GLY A 42 -49.64 42.79 -13.77
CA GLY A 42 -50.44 42.64 -12.56
C GLY A 42 -49.94 43.51 -11.42
N SER A 43 -50.28 44.80 -11.43
CA SER A 43 -50.00 45.73 -10.34
C SER A 43 -50.96 45.54 -9.17
N GLY A 44 -50.44 45.50 -7.94
CA GLY A 44 -51.23 45.40 -6.70
C GLY A 44 -50.65 46.27 -5.59
N SER A 45 -51.19 47.48 -5.41
CA SER A 45 -50.71 48.46 -4.43
C SER A 45 -51.68 48.65 -3.25
N GLY A 46 -51.11 48.94 -2.07
CA GLY A 46 -51.80 49.48 -0.89
C GLY A 46 -51.89 48.52 0.31
N GLY A 47 -51.72 48.97 1.56
CA GLY A 47 -51.31 50.30 2.02
C GLY A 47 -51.62 50.55 3.51
N GLY A 48 -50.72 51.25 4.21
CA GLY A 48 -50.91 52.03 5.45
C GLY A 48 -51.51 51.39 6.72
N HIS A 49 -50.79 51.47 7.86
CA HIS A 49 -51.02 52.56 8.84
C HIS A 49 -50.15 52.50 10.14
N HIS A 50 -50.10 53.65 10.81
CA HIS A 50 -49.37 54.05 12.02
C HIS A 50 -49.52 53.24 13.33
N GLY A 51 -48.50 53.38 14.20
CA GLY A 51 -48.51 53.20 15.67
C GLY A 51 -47.36 52.30 16.12
N GLY A 52 -46.32 52.72 16.86
CA GLY A 52 -46.33 53.40 18.17
C GLY A 52 -46.56 52.37 19.29
N GLY A 53 -45.69 52.12 20.26
CA GLY A 53 -44.33 52.62 20.58
C GLY A 53 -43.90 52.12 21.98
N SER A 54 -42.77 52.62 22.52
CA SER A 54 -42.31 52.56 23.94
C SER A 54 -41.93 51.22 24.60
N GLY A 55 -40.83 51.26 25.38
CA GLY A 55 -40.48 50.32 26.47
C GLY A 55 -39.23 49.47 26.20
N SER A 56 -38.02 49.85 26.63
CA SER A 56 -37.43 49.72 27.99
C SER A 56 -37.18 48.26 28.44
N GLY A 57 -35.97 47.85 28.88
CA GLY A 57 -34.69 48.55 29.03
C GLY A 57 -33.79 47.91 30.11
N SER A 58 -32.71 48.61 30.50
CA SER A 58 -31.72 48.31 31.58
C SER A 58 -30.71 47.18 31.30
N GLY A 59 -29.44 47.27 31.73
CA GLY A 59 -28.68 48.35 32.40
C GLY A 59 -27.16 48.14 32.17
N GLY A 60 -26.27 49.13 32.16
CA GLY A 60 -25.79 49.94 33.30
C GLY A 60 -24.52 49.30 33.90
N SER A 61 -23.38 49.95 34.14
CA SER A 61 -23.02 51.35 34.50
C SER A 61 -21.55 51.66 34.14
N GLY A 62 -21.14 52.85 33.64
CA GLY A 62 -20.84 54.09 34.41
C GLY A 62 -19.30 54.30 34.52
N SER A 63 -18.65 55.48 34.60
CA SER A 63 -18.97 56.93 34.67
C SER A 63 -17.64 57.72 34.57
N GLY A 64 -17.49 58.98 34.15
CA GLY A 64 -18.41 59.99 33.61
C GLY A 64 -17.83 61.44 33.67
N SER A 65 -18.45 62.37 32.91
CA SER A 65 -18.39 63.86 33.00
C SER A 65 -17.07 64.64 32.74
N GLY A 66 -17.07 65.76 31.98
CA GLY A 66 -18.16 66.31 31.14
C GLY A 66 -18.04 67.80 30.72
N SER A 67 -18.96 68.19 29.81
CA SER A 67 -19.44 69.55 29.45
C SER A 67 -18.47 70.60 28.87
N GLY A 68 -18.79 71.31 27.78
CA GLY A 68 -19.94 71.14 26.87
C GLY A 68 -20.27 72.35 25.98
N SER A 69 -21.04 72.10 24.90
CA SER A 69 -21.89 73.01 24.09
C SER A 69 -21.30 74.31 23.49
N GLY A 70 -21.50 74.62 22.20
CA GLY A 70 -22.16 73.87 21.12
C GLY A 70 -22.82 74.77 20.05
N GLY A 71 -23.16 74.18 18.90
CA GLY A 71 -23.98 74.78 17.84
C GLY A 71 -23.19 75.63 16.80
N GLY A 72 -23.38 75.48 15.49
CA GLY A 72 -24.12 74.42 14.79
C GLY A 72 -24.57 74.80 13.38
N GLY A 73 -24.30 73.90 12.43
CA GLY A 73 -25.14 73.65 11.26
C GLY A 73 -24.82 74.43 9.97
N PRO A 74 -25.18 73.86 8.78
CA PRO A 74 -24.52 74.20 7.51
C PRO A 74 -25.48 74.72 6.43
N VAL A 75 -24.96 75.33 5.35
CA VAL A 75 -25.59 75.22 4.01
C VAL A 75 -24.57 75.37 2.88
N SER A 76 -24.76 74.58 1.83
CA SER A 76 -24.11 74.66 0.52
C SER A 76 -24.86 75.60 -0.46
N GLY A 77 -24.23 75.91 -1.60
CA GLY A 77 -24.93 76.31 -2.82
C GLY A 77 -24.50 77.63 -3.48
N GLY A 78 -23.81 77.54 -4.63
CA GLY A 78 -23.81 78.58 -5.66
C GLY A 78 -25.13 78.57 -6.48
N PRO A 79 -25.18 79.15 -7.70
CA PRO A 79 -24.15 79.88 -8.44
C PRO A 79 -24.61 81.29 -8.91
N GLY A 80 -23.76 82.04 -9.64
CA GLY A 80 -24.27 83.09 -10.56
C GLY A 80 -23.45 84.38 -10.76
N GLY A 81 -22.35 84.31 -11.52
CA GLY A 81 -22.00 85.25 -12.60
C GLY A 81 -21.99 86.78 -12.40
N GLY A 82 -20.76 87.33 -12.29
CA GLY A 82 -20.25 88.34 -13.24
C GLY A 82 -20.47 89.83 -12.95
N GLY A 83 -19.37 90.61 -12.99
CA GLY A 83 -19.45 92.08 -13.11
C GLY A 83 -18.25 92.84 -12.55
N GLY A 84 -17.16 92.94 -13.32
CA GLY A 84 -15.86 93.47 -12.91
C GLY A 84 -15.81 94.85 -12.24
N GLY A 85 -14.80 94.97 -11.38
CA GLY A 85 -14.23 96.21 -10.85
C GLY A 85 -12.83 95.89 -10.36
N GLY A 86 -11.80 96.48 -10.98
CA GLY A 86 -10.40 96.11 -10.76
C GLY A 86 -9.94 96.26 -9.30
N PRO A 87 -8.90 95.52 -8.88
CA PRO A 87 -8.53 95.42 -7.49
C PRO A 87 -8.11 96.79 -6.91
N LEU A 88 -8.49 96.97 -5.64
CA LEU A 88 -7.81 97.91 -4.77
C LEU A 88 -6.41 97.34 -4.56
N LYS A 89 -5.39 98.13 -4.91
CA LYS A 89 -3.99 97.82 -4.63
C LYS A 89 -3.84 97.37 -3.18
N VAL A 90 -3.58 96.08 -2.96
CA VAL A 90 -3.44 95.52 -1.61
C VAL A 90 -2.05 95.95 -1.10
N GLY A 91 -1.86 95.98 0.21
CA GLY A 91 -0.49 96.01 0.74
C GLY A 91 0.06 94.59 0.76
N PRO A 92 1.37 94.40 0.93
CA PRO A 92 1.99 93.07 0.91
C PRO A 92 1.18 92.05 1.70
N ASP A 93 0.62 91.06 1.00
CA ASP A 93 -0.27 90.05 1.56
C ASP A 93 0.32 88.63 1.62
N GLY A 94 1.57 88.48 1.14
CA GLY A 94 2.33 87.23 1.17
C GLY A 94 2.06 86.32 -0.03
N VAL A 95 1.49 86.85 -1.12
CA VAL A 95 1.25 86.10 -2.35
C VAL A 95 1.92 86.83 -3.52
N VAL A 96 2.87 86.16 -4.18
CA VAL A 96 3.60 86.68 -5.34
C VAL A 96 2.77 86.48 -6.61
N ARG A 97 2.54 87.54 -7.38
CA ARG A 97 1.73 87.46 -8.61
C ARG A 97 2.49 87.87 -9.87
N GLY A 98 2.48 87.02 -10.90
CA GLY A 98 2.88 87.34 -12.26
C GLY A 98 1.85 88.18 -13.03
N GLY A 99 2.16 88.49 -14.28
CA GLY A 99 1.36 89.30 -15.19
C GLY A 99 0.40 88.50 -16.08
N GLU A 100 0.14 89.02 -17.28
CA GLU A 100 -0.57 88.29 -18.35
C GLU A 100 0.31 88.22 -19.63
N THR A 101 1.63 88.15 -19.42
CA THR A 101 2.67 87.94 -20.43
C THR A 101 3.94 87.37 -19.77
N THR A 102 4.62 86.41 -20.43
CA THR A 102 5.91 85.79 -20.05
C THR A 102 6.72 86.55 -18.99
N ASP A 103 6.63 86.05 -17.77
CA ASP A 103 7.31 86.49 -16.56
C ASP A 103 8.48 85.56 -16.19
N ASN A 104 9.31 86.01 -15.25
CA ASN A 104 10.51 85.30 -14.77
C ASN A 104 10.55 85.45 -13.24
N ILE A 105 9.81 84.60 -12.55
CA ILE A 105 9.51 84.63 -11.12
C ILE A 105 10.55 83.79 -10.35
N PHE A 106 11.73 84.37 -10.15
CA PHE A 106 12.83 83.76 -9.39
C PHE A 106 12.95 84.37 -7.98
N PRO A 107 13.70 83.75 -7.05
CA PRO A 107 13.93 84.32 -5.72
C PRO A 107 14.51 85.74 -5.79
N GLY A 108 13.73 86.71 -5.28
CA GLY A 108 13.97 88.15 -5.39
C GLY A 108 13.06 88.90 -6.37
N TYR A 109 12.17 88.22 -7.11
CA TYR A 109 11.07 88.81 -7.87
C TYR A 109 10.25 89.75 -6.97
N THR A 110 9.63 90.79 -7.54
CA THR A 110 8.77 91.71 -6.78
C THR A 110 7.59 92.11 -7.65
N ASP A 111 6.38 91.79 -7.21
CA ASP A 111 5.18 91.99 -8.02
C ASP A 111 4.67 93.45 -8.01
N GLU A 112 3.53 93.68 -8.67
CA GLU A 112 2.93 95.02 -8.69
C GLU A 112 2.50 95.48 -7.29
N ASP A 113 2.07 94.59 -6.39
CA ASP A 113 1.58 94.91 -5.04
C ASP A 113 2.69 95.15 -4.00
N GLY A 114 3.86 94.56 -4.23
CA GLY A 114 5.11 94.77 -3.53
C GLY A 114 5.56 93.56 -2.71
N ASP A 115 4.91 92.42 -2.91
CA ASP A 115 5.31 91.12 -2.36
C ASP A 115 6.55 90.59 -3.08
N ARG A 116 7.30 89.72 -2.41
CA ARG A 116 8.56 89.14 -2.89
C ARG A 116 8.62 87.68 -2.50
N GLY A 117 8.91 86.81 -3.45
CA GLY A 117 9.50 85.51 -3.12
C GLY A 117 10.93 85.78 -2.67
N ASP A 118 11.25 85.49 -1.41
CA ASP A 118 12.62 85.53 -0.91
C ASP A 118 12.84 84.55 0.24
N SER A 119 14.07 84.06 0.36
CA SER A 119 14.41 82.98 1.29
C SER A 119 14.49 83.38 2.77
N ALA A 120 13.86 84.49 3.24
CA ALA A 120 13.79 84.85 4.67
C ALA A 120 12.81 85.98 5.15
N ASP A 121 11.48 85.77 5.18
CA ASP A 121 10.52 86.13 6.28
C ASP A 121 9.16 85.47 5.91
N ALA A 122 8.09 85.34 6.71
CA ALA A 122 7.80 85.82 8.07
C ALA A 122 7.05 84.81 8.98
N ARG A 123 6.84 83.56 8.53
CA ARG A 123 6.17 82.41 9.19
C ARG A 123 4.63 82.40 9.24
N LEU A 124 4.05 81.33 8.69
CA LEU A 124 2.76 80.81 9.15
C LEU A 124 2.91 80.13 10.54
N PRO A 125 1.91 80.19 11.43
CA PRO A 125 2.02 79.68 12.80
C PRO A 125 1.77 78.17 12.88
N GLY A 126 2.77 77.36 12.54
CA GLY A 126 2.75 75.90 12.72
C GLY A 126 4.08 75.23 12.42
N GLU A 127 4.64 75.57 11.25
CA GLU A 127 5.72 74.83 10.59
C GLU A 127 7.12 75.48 10.74
N SER A 128 8.12 74.83 10.16
CA SER A 128 9.53 75.26 10.17
C SER A 128 10.18 75.20 8.79
N GLY A 129 9.74 76.09 7.88
CA GLY A 129 10.31 76.37 6.55
C GLY A 129 10.21 77.88 6.21
N ASN A 130 10.53 78.26 4.96
CA ASN A 130 10.24 79.60 4.40
C ASN A 130 9.17 79.47 3.29
N ASP A 131 7.93 79.19 3.71
CA ASP A 131 6.84 78.77 2.81
C ASP A 131 6.26 79.96 1.98
N ASP A 132 6.39 79.93 0.65
CA ASP A 132 5.94 80.94 -0.33
C ASP A 132 4.60 80.57 -1.03
N ILE A 133 3.89 81.56 -1.61
CA ILE A 133 2.69 81.34 -2.44
C ILE A 133 2.79 82.18 -3.73
N ILE A 134 2.74 81.53 -4.89
CA ILE A 134 2.98 82.11 -6.22
C ILE A 134 1.80 81.83 -7.16
N TYR A 135 1.37 82.84 -7.92
CA TYR A 135 0.43 82.71 -9.04
C TYR A 135 1.00 83.45 -10.27
N SER A 136 1.46 82.76 -11.31
CA SER A 136 2.04 83.39 -12.51
C SER A 136 0.96 84.05 -13.39
N ASN A 137 -0.24 83.45 -13.42
CA ASN A 137 -1.47 83.84 -14.11
C ASN A 137 -1.48 83.62 -15.62
N GLY A 138 -0.52 84.13 -16.39
CA GLY A 138 -0.49 83.82 -17.82
C GLY A 138 0.62 84.46 -18.63
N GLY A 139 1.08 83.70 -19.62
CA GLY A 139 2.36 83.87 -20.29
C GLY A 139 2.99 82.50 -20.48
N ASP A 140 4.11 82.44 -21.20
CA ASP A 140 5.01 81.29 -21.07
C ASP A 140 5.99 81.68 -19.95
N ASP A 141 5.67 81.39 -18.68
CA ASP A 141 6.32 81.94 -17.49
C ASP A 141 7.39 80.98 -16.92
N SER A 142 8.48 81.51 -16.36
CA SER A 142 9.48 80.68 -15.65
C SER A 142 9.49 81.00 -14.16
N VAL A 143 9.31 79.98 -13.31
CA VAL A 143 9.17 80.11 -11.86
C VAL A 143 10.25 79.28 -11.15
N ASN A 144 10.82 79.83 -10.08
CA ASN A 144 11.62 79.09 -9.10
C ASN A 144 11.20 79.58 -7.69
N ALA A 145 10.63 78.71 -6.85
CA ALA A 145 10.09 79.12 -5.54
C ALA A 145 11.18 79.16 -4.45
N GLY A 146 11.83 78.04 -4.14
CA GLY A 146 13.21 78.00 -3.64
C GLY A 146 13.52 77.00 -2.52
N TYR A 147 13.13 77.33 -1.28
CA TYR A 147 13.48 76.58 -0.06
C TYR A 147 12.39 76.77 1.01
N GLY A 148 11.43 75.86 1.11
CA GLY A 148 10.22 76.03 1.92
C GLY A 148 9.11 75.13 1.37
N ASN A 149 7.99 75.01 2.08
CA ASN A 149 6.84 74.25 1.58
C ASN A 149 5.93 75.17 0.76
N ASP A 150 6.23 75.32 -0.52
CA ASP A 150 5.74 76.40 -1.37
C ASP A 150 4.46 76.02 -2.13
N TYR A 151 3.64 77.00 -2.50
CA TYR A 151 2.46 76.81 -3.37
C TYR A 151 2.65 77.59 -4.67
N VAL A 152 2.57 76.94 -5.83
CA VAL A 152 2.73 77.57 -7.15
C VAL A 152 1.55 77.24 -8.07
N ASP A 153 1.05 78.24 -8.78
CA ASP A 153 -0.03 78.14 -9.77
C ASP A 153 0.45 78.88 -11.03
N GLY A 154 0.73 78.14 -12.11
CA GLY A 154 1.22 78.65 -13.40
C GLY A 154 0.17 79.52 -14.07
N GLY A 155 -0.85 78.91 -14.66
CA GLY A 155 -2.07 79.57 -15.10
C GLY A 155 -2.38 79.29 -16.57
N THR A 156 -1.92 80.15 -17.49
CA THR A 156 -2.24 80.01 -18.92
C THR A 156 -1.05 80.32 -19.84
N GLY A 157 -0.59 79.33 -20.59
CA GLY A 157 0.59 79.39 -21.46
C GLY A 157 1.59 78.32 -21.04
N ASN A 158 2.76 78.22 -21.69
CA ASN A 158 3.67 77.09 -21.48
C ASN A 158 4.70 77.43 -20.40
N ASP A 159 4.41 77.06 -19.15
CA ASP A 159 5.19 77.46 -17.99
C ASP A 159 6.39 76.54 -17.73
N SER A 160 7.35 77.01 -16.95
CA SER A 160 8.58 76.30 -16.56
C SER A 160 8.86 76.53 -15.08
N ILE A 161 8.26 75.68 -14.25
CA ILE A 161 8.18 75.78 -12.80
C ILE A 161 9.18 74.83 -12.14
N TYR A 162 9.94 75.38 -11.19
CA TYR A 162 10.83 74.67 -10.28
C TYR A 162 10.38 75.04 -8.86
N SER A 163 9.90 74.11 -8.04
CA SER A 163 9.41 74.48 -6.71
C SER A 163 10.57 74.58 -5.70
N GLY A 164 11.33 73.52 -5.43
CA GLY A 164 12.62 73.62 -4.74
C GLY A 164 12.84 72.60 -3.61
N ASP A 165 13.66 72.97 -2.63
CA ASP A 165 13.89 72.14 -1.44
C ASP A 165 12.73 72.33 -0.42
N GLY A 166 11.67 71.51 -0.50
CA GLY A 166 10.59 71.47 0.48
C GLY A 166 9.43 70.55 0.09
N ASN A 167 8.30 70.61 0.81
CA ASN A 167 7.10 69.83 0.45
C ASN A 167 6.07 70.76 -0.19
N ASP A 168 6.09 70.82 -1.52
CA ASP A 168 5.47 71.85 -2.32
C ASP A 168 4.11 71.43 -2.89
N PHE A 169 3.37 72.40 -3.42
CA PHE A 169 2.15 72.18 -4.19
C PHE A 169 2.24 73.00 -5.48
N VAL A 170 2.23 72.36 -6.64
CA VAL A 170 2.32 73.05 -7.94
C VAL A 170 1.12 72.70 -8.81
N ALA A 171 0.57 73.68 -9.54
CA ALA A 171 -0.38 73.44 -10.62
C ALA A 171 0.01 74.22 -11.88
N GLY A 172 0.22 73.56 -13.02
CA GLY A 172 0.45 74.21 -14.31
C GLY A 172 -0.81 74.90 -14.83
N ASN A 173 -1.93 74.15 -14.82
CA ASN A 173 -3.29 74.50 -15.23
C ASN A 173 -3.59 74.39 -16.73
N THR A 174 -3.12 75.31 -17.59
CA THR A 174 -3.49 75.30 -19.02
C THR A 174 -2.36 75.75 -19.95
N GLY A 175 -1.60 74.77 -20.41
CA GLY A 175 -0.40 74.97 -21.21
C GLY A 175 0.22 73.64 -21.59
N ASN A 176 1.39 73.69 -22.20
CA ASN A 176 2.30 72.56 -22.22
C ASN A 176 3.39 72.87 -21.20
N ASP A 177 3.13 72.55 -19.94
CA ASP A 177 3.89 73.03 -18.79
C ASP A 177 5.08 72.11 -18.47
N THR A 178 6.16 72.68 -17.93
CA THR A 178 7.34 71.96 -17.45
C THR A 178 7.46 72.18 -15.95
N ILE A 179 7.18 71.16 -15.14
CA ILE A 179 7.17 71.24 -13.67
C ILE A 179 8.28 70.35 -13.09
N ASN A 180 8.94 70.82 -12.05
CA ASN A 180 9.99 70.11 -11.31
C ASN A 180 9.86 70.39 -9.81
N GLY A 181 9.56 69.38 -9.00
CA GLY A 181 9.46 69.45 -7.54
C GLY A 181 10.79 69.82 -6.86
N GLU A 182 11.88 69.23 -7.34
CA GLU A 182 13.25 69.28 -6.78
C GLU A 182 13.48 68.41 -5.54
N ALA A 183 13.14 68.80 -4.30
CA ALA A 183 13.54 68.04 -3.11
C ALA A 183 12.65 68.17 -1.86
N GLY A 184 11.55 67.41 -1.85
CA GLY A 184 10.85 66.99 -0.64
C GLY A 184 9.64 66.13 -1.01
N ASN A 185 8.49 66.29 -0.33
CA ASN A 185 7.30 65.48 -0.61
C ASN A 185 6.20 66.36 -1.20
N ASP A 186 6.20 66.47 -2.52
CA ASP A 186 5.48 67.47 -3.31
C ASP A 186 4.08 66.99 -3.74
N THR A 187 3.30 67.91 -4.29
CA THR A 187 2.00 67.62 -4.90
C THR A 187 1.82 68.46 -6.16
N LEU A 188 2.07 67.85 -7.31
CA LEU A 188 2.17 68.50 -8.61
C LEU A 188 0.94 68.16 -9.46
N PHE A 189 0.39 69.15 -10.16
CA PHE A 189 -0.72 69.00 -11.09
C PHE A 189 -0.29 69.57 -12.44
N GLY A 190 -0.38 68.79 -13.53
CA GLY A 190 -0.16 69.29 -14.88
C GLY A 190 -1.24 70.29 -15.25
N GLY A 191 -2.46 69.79 -15.45
CA GLY A 191 -3.60 70.60 -15.85
C GLY A 191 -4.21 70.09 -17.14
N GLY A 192 -3.92 70.73 -18.27
CA GLY A 192 -4.43 70.29 -19.55
C GLY A 192 -3.65 70.85 -20.73
N ASN A 193 -3.68 70.08 -21.84
CA ASN A 193 -2.67 69.94 -22.90
C ASN A 193 -1.47 69.09 -22.45
N ASP A 194 -0.31 69.14 -23.14
CA ASP A 194 0.75 68.13 -22.96
C ASP A 194 1.87 68.62 -22.03
N ASP A 195 1.86 68.13 -20.79
CA ASP A 195 2.73 68.53 -19.69
C ASP A 195 3.93 67.59 -19.51
N TYR A 196 5.03 68.14 -18.99
CA TYR A 196 6.24 67.44 -18.58
C TYR A 196 6.48 67.67 -17.09
N ILE A 197 6.29 66.65 -16.26
CA ILE A 197 6.36 66.78 -14.80
C ILE A 197 7.44 65.85 -14.24
N ARG A 198 8.27 66.40 -13.36
CA ARG A 198 9.20 65.71 -12.45
C ARG A 198 8.80 66.01 -11.01
N GLY A 199 8.79 64.97 -10.17
CA GLY A 199 8.83 65.10 -8.71
C GLY A 199 10.21 65.59 -8.29
N GLY A 200 11.02 64.72 -7.70
CA GLY A 200 12.42 65.00 -7.42
C GLY A 200 13.02 64.02 -6.42
N VAL A 201 13.45 64.56 -5.28
CA VAL A 201 14.02 63.78 -4.17
C VAL A 201 13.09 63.83 -2.97
N GLY A 202 12.15 62.88 -2.92
CA GLY A 202 11.30 62.57 -1.78
C GLY A 202 10.09 61.75 -2.22
N ASN A 203 8.92 61.95 -1.62
CA ASN A 203 7.70 61.17 -1.93
C ASN A 203 6.61 62.10 -2.48
N ASP A 204 6.44 62.12 -3.79
CA ASP A 204 5.69 63.11 -4.54
C ASP A 204 4.34 62.59 -5.00
N LYS A 205 3.42 63.52 -5.30
CA LYS A 205 2.08 63.21 -5.78
C LYS A 205 1.79 63.97 -7.05
N ILE A 206 1.78 63.27 -8.17
CA ILE A 206 1.66 63.89 -9.48
C ILE A 206 0.34 63.51 -10.13
N TYR A 207 -0.42 64.51 -10.53
CA TYR A 207 -1.70 64.36 -11.19
C TYR A 207 -1.64 65.01 -12.58
N GLY A 208 -1.94 64.25 -13.63
CA GLY A 208 -2.04 64.73 -15.00
C GLY A 208 -3.34 65.51 -15.26
N ASP A 209 -4.06 65.11 -16.31
CA ASP A 209 -5.19 65.85 -16.85
C ASP A 209 -6.52 65.55 -16.12
N GLY A 210 -7.42 66.55 -16.09
CA GLY A 210 -8.55 66.53 -15.14
C GLY A 210 -9.85 67.22 -15.55
N ASP A 211 -10.05 67.64 -16.82
CA ASP A 211 -11.39 68.08 -17.28
C ASP A 211 -11.79 67.83 -18.77
N GLY A 212 -11.19 66.84 -19.44
CA GLY A 212 -11.92 66.00 -20.40
C GLY A 212 -12.42 66.66 -21.70
N SER A 213 -11.54 67.28 -22.49
CA SER A 213 -11.83 67.55 -23.92
C SER A 213 -10.62 67.59 -24.88
N SER A 214 -10.02 66.42 -25.11
CA SER A 214 -9.12 66.01 -26.21
C SER A 214 -9.34 66.74 -27.58
N PRO A 215 -8.31 66.99 -28.44
CA PRO A 215 -7.05 66.23 -28.55
C PRO A 215 -5.73 67.00 -28.85
N ALA A 216 -4.61 66.54 -28.27
CA ALA A 216 -3.47 65.88 -28.96
C ALA A 216 -2.08 66.15 -28.32
N SER A 217 -1.38 65.05 -28.02
CA SER A 217 0.09 64.85 -27.84
C SER A 217 0.75 64.54 -26.47
N GLY A 218 -0.02 64.06 -25.49
CA GLY A 218 0.44 63.07 -24.49
C GLY A 218 1.36 63.61 -23.38
N ASN A 219 0.91 63.45 -22.14
CA ASN A 219 1.69 63.86 -20.98
C ASN A 219 2.88 62.91 -20.77
N LEU A 220 4.05 63.48 -20.52
CA LEU A 220 5.25 62.72 -20.15
C LEU A 220 5.59 63.03 -18.69
N ILE A 221 4.96 62.29 -17.77
CA ILE A 221 5.30 62.30 -16.36
C ILE A 221 6.53 61.39 -16.24
N SER A 222 7.72 61.98 -16.05
CA SER A 222 8.95 61.19 -16.06
C SER A 222 9.99 61.71 -15.09
N ASN A 223 10.51 60.82 -14.26
CA ASN A 223 11.74 61.08 -13.53
C ASN A 223 12.96 61.05 -14.49
N GLY A 224 13.16 62.14 -15.23
CA GLY A 224 14.47 62.49 -15.80
C GLY A 224 14.80 62.05 -17.23
N SER A 225 14.12 62.59 -18.27
CA SER A 225 14.64 62.57 -19.65
C SER A 225 14.28 63.81 -20.49
N PHE A 226 15.24 64.29 -21.29
CA PHE A 226 15.14 65.57 -22.00
C PHE A 226 14.67 65.40 -23.45
N ASN A 227 13.54 66.02 -23.82
CA ASN A 227 13.22 66.31 -25.22
C ASN A 227 13.51 67.79 -25.55
N ASN A 228 14.13 68.06 -26.70
CA ASN A 228 14.73 69.37 -26.99
C ASN A 228 13.81 70.25 -27.87
N ASN A 229 12.78 70.84 -27.24
CA ASN A 229 11.87 71.81 -27.86
C ASN A 229 12.06 73.26 -27.38
N GLY A 230 13.32 73.69 -27.22
CA GLY A 230 13.72 75.03 -27.68
C GLY A 230 13.49 76.25 -26.78
N ALA A 231 14.23 76.35 -25.66
CA ALA A 231 14.50 77.64 -24.99
C ALA A 231 15.96 77.83 -24.49
N GLY A 232 16.76 76.76 -24.35
CA GLY A 232 18.01 76.79 -23.57
C GLY A 232 19.32 77.22 -24.25
N TRP A 233 19.37 77.32 -25.60
CA TRP A 233 20.64 77.54 -26.32
C TRP A 233 20.88 79.02 -26.67
N THR A 234 22.01 79.56 -26.23
CA THR A 234 22.47 80.92 -26.52
C THR A 234 23.60 80.95 -27.56
N GLY A 235 23.56 81.91 -28.48
CA GLY A 235 24.53 82.06 -29.56
C GLY A 235 25.78 82.83 -29.12
N LEU A 236 26.97 82.33 -29.47
CA LEU A 236 28.24 82.80 -28.92
C LEU A 236 29.24 83.24 -30.00
N ASP A 237 29.42 84.56 -30.16
CA ASP A 237 30.46 85.16 -31.02
C ASP A 237 31.73 85.46 -30.19
N LEU A 238 32.72 84.59 -30.28
CA LEU A 238 34.00 84.73 -29.56
C LEU A 238 35.07 85.53 -30.31
N ASN A 239 34.80 85.84 -31.58
CA ASN A 239 35.75 86.54 -32.46
C ASN A 239 35.38 88.02 -32.67
N GLY A 240 34.14 88.40 -32.35
CA GLY A 240 33.59 89.74 -32.49
C GLY A 240 33.30 90.13 -33.95
N ASP A 241 32.91 89.18 -34.80
CA ASP A 241 32.59 89.45 -36.20
C ASP A 241 31.12 89.84 -36.45
N GLY A 242 30.25 89.60 -35.48
CA GLY A 242 28.88 90.09 -35.42
C GLY A 242 27.83 89.24 -36.13
N VAL A 243 28.11 87.97 -36.42
CA VAL A 243 27.13 87.00 -36.94
C VAL A 243 26.76 85.99 -35.86
N ALA A 244 25.48 85.94 -35.47
CA ALA A 244 24.96 84.94 -34.54
C ALA A 244 24.57 83.64 -35.29
N PRO A 245 24.54 82.47 -34.61
CA PRO A 245 24.00 81.23 -35.15
C PRO A 245 22.51 81.36 -35.56
N ASP A 246 22.10 80.64 -36.61
CA ASP A 246 20.71 80.53 -37.05
C ASP A 246 20.07 79.23 -36.51
N TYR A 247 18.91 79.36 -35.86
CA TYR A 247 18.11 78.26 -35.32
C TYR A 247 16.92 77.97 -36.25
N TYR A 248 16.77 76.73 -36.73
CA TYR A 248 15.71 76.32 -37.64
C TYR A 248 15.27 74.87 -37.37
N GLY A 249 14.09 74.69 -36.77
CA GLY A 249 13.67 73.40 -36.22
C GLY A 249 14.55 72.99 -35.04
N ASN A 250 14.51 71.71 -34.68
CA ASN A 250 15.16 71.14 -33.49
C ASN A 250 16.71 71.03 -33.61
N GLN A 251 17.36 71.88 -34.43
CA GLN A 251 18.78 71.80 -34.79
C GLN A 251 19.49 73.15 -34.70
N ALA A 252 20.67 73.16 -34.07
CA ALA A 252 21.58 74.30 -34.06
C ALA A 252 22.62 74.19 -35.19
N ASN A 253 22.76 75.23 -36.02
CA ASN A 253 23.70 75.27 -37.15
C ASN A 253 24.83 76.28 -36.93
N PHE A 254 26.08 75.88 -37.16
CA PHE A 254 27.24 76.76 -37.17
C PHE A 254 27.54 77.32 -38.58
N ASN A 255 28.05 78.56 -38.66
CA ASN A 255 28.47 79.31 -39.86
C ASN A 255 27.35 79.87 -40.79
N GLY A 256 26.71 80.97 -40.36
CA GLY A 256 25.90 81.87 -41.20
C GLY A 256 26.69 82.68 -42.26
N GLY A 257 27.70 82.10 -42.92
CA GLY A 257 28.33 82.64 -44.12
C GLY A 257 29.46 83.67 -43.96
N GLY A 258 30.55 83.36 -43.21
CA GLY A 258 31.54 84.39 -42.84
C GLY A 258 33.06 84.13 -42.80
N ARG A 259 33.60 82.89 -42.88
CA ARG A 259 35.06 82.60 -42.69
C ARG A 259 35.70 83.18 -41.40
N ALA A 260 35.34 82.67 -40.23
CA ALA A 260 36.18 82.70 -39.03
C ALA A 260 36.04 81.38 -38.23
N PRO A 261 37.14 80.79 -37.71
CA PRO A 261 37.05 79.71 -36.71
C PRO A 261 36.85 80.32 -35.31
N GLY A 262 35.84 79.87 -34.57
CA GLY A 262 35.60 80.27 -33.17
C GLY A 262 34.13 80.57 -32.81
N ASP A 263 33.20 80.48 -33.75
CA ASP A 263 31.76 80.57 -33.47
C ASP A 263 31.29 79.36 -32.65
N GLY A 264 30.33 79.56 -31.75
CA GLY A 264 29.80 78.49 -30.91
C GLY A 264 28.39 78.73 -30.37
N ILE A 265 27.90 77.76 -29.61
CA ILE A 265 26.66 77.82 -28.83
C ILE A 265 26.95 77.43 -27.38
N GLU A 266 26.24 78.06 -26.44
CA GLU A 266 26.30 77.76 -25.01
C GLU A 266 24.89 77.47 -24.47
N GLN A 267 24.75 76.37 -23.73
CA GLN A 267 23.58 76.08 -22.90
C GLN A 267 24.05 75.95 -21.46
N THR A 268 23.38 76.64 -20.53
CA THR A 268 23.56 76.38 -19.10
C THR A 268 22.52 75.37 -18.67
N ILE A 269 22.97 74.34 -17.96
CA ILE A 269 22.19 73.24 -17.40
C ILE A 269 22.27 73.33 -15.88
N SER A 270 21.16 73.11 -15.18
CA SER A 270 21.17 72.85 -13.74
C SER A 270 21.90 71.52 -13.48
N THR A 271 22.69 71.48 -12.40
CA THR A 271 23.58 70.33 -12.10
C THR A 271 23.82 70.22 -10.60
N ASN A 272 23.72 69.02 -10.04
CA ASN A 272 23.91 68.77 -8.61
C ASN A 272 25.39 68.73 -8.22
N VAL A 273 25.76 69.46 -7.16
CA VAL A 273 27.16 69.64 -6.79
C VAL A 273 27.76 68.34 -6.26
N GLY A 274 28.71 67.78 -7.02
CA GLY A 274 29.38 66.53 -6.70
C GLY A 274 28.80 65.31 -7.40
N ALA A 275 27.68 65.44 -8.10
CA ALA A 275 27.16 64.40 -8.98
C ALA A 275 28.02 64.29 -10.25
N GLU A 276 28.11 63.07 -10.80
CA GLU A 276 28.66 62.84 -12.14
C GLU A 276 27.52 62.91 -13.15
N HIS A 277 27.73 63.59 -14.27
CA HIS A 277 26.75 63.72 -15.35
C HIS A 277 27.35 63.21 -16.66
N THR A 278 26.54 62.52 -17.45
CA THR A 278 26.90 62.05 -18.80
C THR A 278 26.26 62.97 -19.85
N VAL A 279 27.08 63.65 -20.64
CA VAL A 279 26.65 64.43 -21.81
C VAL A 279 26.69 63.51 -23.02
N SER A 280 25.59 63.42 -23.76
CA SER A 280 25.51 62.78 -25.07
C SER A 280 24.97 63.75 -26.12
N MET A 281 25.51 63.74 -27.35
CA MET A 281 25.06 64.60 -28.45
C MET A 281 25.39 64.03 -29.82
N ASP A 282 24.58 64.33 -30.84
CA ASP A 282 24.84 63.99 -32.23
C ASP A 282 25.44 65.17 -33.01
N LEU A 283 26.60 64.96 -33.62
CA LEU A 283 27.27 65.92 -34.49
C LEU A 283 27.22 65.51 -35.96
N TYR A 284 26.87 66.42 -36.87
CA TYR A 284 26.69 66.10 -38.30
C TYR A 284 27.20 67.21 -39.25
N GLU A 285 27.68 66.84 -40.45
CA GLU A 285 28.15 67.74 -41.51
C GLU A 285 27.55 67.41 -42.89
N ASN A 286 27.02 68.43 -43.58
CA ASN A 286 26.44 68.31 -44.93
C ASN A 286 27.44 68.63 -46.07
N HIS A 287 27.93 67.58 -46.76
CA HIS A 287 28.51 67.57 -48.12
C HIS A 287 29.73 68.49 -48.46
N GLY A 288 30.89 67.86 -48.71
CA GLY A 288 31.63 68.08 -49.97
C GLY A 288 33.05 68.64 -49.93
N GLY A 289 33.70 68.75 -48.77
CA GLY A 289 35.05 69.33 -48.59
C GLY A 289 36.16 68.29 -48.33
N ALA A 290 37.41 68.59 -48.71
CA ALA A 290 38.55 67.68 -48.54
C ALA A 290 39.30 67.82 -47.18
N ALA A 291 38.61 68.26 -46.13
CA ALA A 291 39.11 68.39 -44.77
C ALA A 291 37.96 68.18 -43.77
N HIS A 292 38.27 67.58 -42.62
CA HIS A 292 37.31 67.37 -41.52
C HIS A 292 37.20 68.68 -40.71
N HIS A 293 36.04 68.91 -40.08
CA HIS A 293 35.89 69.97 -39.07
C HIS A 293 36.18 69.44 -37.66
N GLU A 294 36.85 70.22 -36.82
CA GLU A 294 37.08 69.88 -35.41
C GLU A 294 36.23 70.79 -34.50
N VAL A 295 35.28 70.18 -33.79
CA VAL A 295 34.46 70.85 -32.77
C VAL A 295 35.03 70.54 -31.40
N ARG A 296 35.23 71.56 -30.56
CA ARG A 296 35.58 71.39 -29.14
C ARG A 296 34.35 71.66 -28.29
N ILE A 297 34.07 70.74 -27.38
CA ILE A 297 32.99 70.82 -26.40
C ILE A 297 33.67 71.10 -25.06
N ASP A 298 33.51 72.30 -24.51
CA ASP A 298 33.97 72.64 -23.16
C ASP A 298 32.79 72.58 -22.18
N VAL A 299 33.01 72.01 -21.00
CA VAL A 299 32.08 72.06 -19.86
C VAL A 299 32.63 73.06 -18.87
N VAL A 300 31.85 74.08 -18.51
CA VAL A 300 32.31 75.25 -17.74
C VAL A 300 31.50 75.39 -16.45
N ASP A 301 32.15 75.48 -15.30
CA ASP A 301 31.48 75.73 -14.02
C ASP A 301 30.91 77.16 -13.95
N ALA A 302 30.00 77.43 -13.00
CA ALA A 302 29.41 78.77 -12.79
C ALA A 302 30.45 79.86 -12.41
N ASN A 303 31.69 79.49 -12.08
CA ASN A 303 32.79 80.42 -11.85
C ASN A 303 33.60 80.74 -13.13
N GLY A 304 33.27 80.11 -14.27
CA GLY A 304 33.94 80.27 -15.56
C GLY A 304 35.16 79.37 -15.78
N ASN A 305 35.36 78.32 -14.96
CA ASN A 305 36.44 77.35 -15.12
C ASN A 305 35.99 76.20 -16.03
N VAL A 306 36.82 75.82 -17.01
CA VAL A 306 36.57 74.59 -17.80
C VAL A 306 36.88 73.38 -16.92
N ILE A 307 35.86 72.56 -16.63
CA ILE A 307 35.93 71.36 -15.78
C ILE A 307 36.03 70.05 -16.58
N SER A 308 35.54 70.03 -17.82
CA SER A 308 35.78 68.96 -18.80
C SER A 308 35.90 69.55 -20.21
N SER A 309 36.59 68.88 -21.14
CA SER A 309 36.72 69.35 -22.52
C SER A 309 37.05 68.20 -23.47
N GLU A 310 36.25 68.03 -24.52
CA GLU A 310 36.37 66.98 -25.53
C GLU A 310 36.52 67.60 -26.93
N THR A 311 37.24 66.95 -27.86
CA THR A 311 37.46 67.50 -29.22
C THR A 311 37.21 66.44 -30.28
N VAL A 312 36.18 66.67 -31.09
CA VAL A 312 35.66 65.68 -32.04
C VAL A 312 35.84 66.16 -33.47
N ALA A 313 36.44 65.31 -34.29
CA ALA A 313 36.64 65.55 -35.72
C ALA A 313 35.45 64.98 -36.52
N ILE A 314 34.56 65.86 -36.99
CA ILE A 314 33.37 65.53 -37.76
C ILE A 314 33.77 65.14 -39.19
N GLN A 315 33.40 63.92 -39.59
CA GLN A 315 33.46 63.40 -40.96
C GLN A 315 32.23 63.84 -41.77
N ASN A 316 32.45 64.15 -43.05
CA ASN A 316 31.40 64.56 -43.99
C ASN A 316 30.33 63.47 -44.14
N GLU A 317 29.05 63.88 -44.18
CA GLU A 317 27.89 63.04 -44.50
C GLU A 317 27.61 61.89 -43.51
N SER A 318 28.21 61.91 -42.32
CA SER A 318 27.93 60.94 -41.23
C SER A 318 27.62 61.61 -39.91
N THR A 319 26.60 61.12 -39.20
CA THR A 319 26.35 61.49 -37.80
C THR A 319 27.42 60.85 -36.91
N GLN A 320 27.93 61.61 -35.95
CA GLN A 320 28.89 61.19 -34.96
C GLN A 320 28.34 61.50 -33.59
N SER A 321 27.80 60.48 -32.93
CA SER A 321 27.38 60.53 -31.55
C SER A 321 28.60 60.63 -30.64
N VAL A 322 28.59 61.62 -29.76
CA VAL A 322 29.66 61.92 -28.79
C VAL A 322 29.05 61.73 -27.41
N SER A 323 29.72 60.97 -26.56
CA SER A 323 29.31 60.81 -25.16
C SER A 323 30.52 60.87 -24.24
N PHE A 324 30.43 61.64 -23.16
CA PHE A 324 31.49 61.81 -22.16
C PHE A 324 30.91 62.29 -20.82
N THR A 325 31.62 62.01 -19.71
CA THR A 325 31.15 62.38 -18.36
C THR A 325 31.91 63.57 -17.78
N PHE A 326 31.28 64.26 -16.82
CA PHE A 326 31.91 65.29 -15.98
C PHE A 326 31.28 65.30 -14.58
N THR A 327 32.06 65.65 -13.55
CA THR A 327 31.51 65.88 -12.20
C THR A 327 31.22 67.36 -12.01
N ALA A 328 29.99 67.74 -11.64
CA ALA A 328 29.64 69.14 -11.44
C ALA A 328 30.27 69.71 -10.17
N THR A 329 30.95 70.86 -10.30
CA THR A 329 31.65 71.53 -9.18
C THR A 329 30.89 72.73 -8.61
N THR A 330 29.79 73.13 -9.25
CA THR A 330 28.90 74.23 -8.88
C THR A 330 27.46 73.90 -9.27
N PRO A 331 26.46 74.47 -8.59
CA PRO A 331 25.10 74.49 -9.12
C PRO A 331 25.13 75.31 -10.41
N ASN A 332 24.55 74.76 -11.47
CA ASN A 332 24.65 75.23 -12.85
C ASN A 332 26.04 75.06 -13.48
N THR A 333 26.04 74.45 -14.66
CA THR A 333 27.21 74.19 -15.51
C THR A 333 26.87 74.60 -16.95
N THR A 334 27.79 75.22 -17.69
CA THR A 334 27.58 75.62 -19.09
C THR A 334 28.27 74.65 -20.04
N LEU A 335 27.50 73.98 -20.90
CA LEU A 335 28.01 73.29 -22.08
C LEU A 335 28.28 74.29 -23.20
N ARG A 336 29.49 74.26 -23.75
CA ARG A 336 29.98 75.21 -24.75
C ARG A 336 30.55 74.47 -25.94
N ILE A 337 29.85 74.51 -27.07
CA ILE A 337 30.23 73.82 -28.30
C ILE A 337 30.81 74.85 -29.28
N ILE A 338 32.09 74.69 -29.64
CA ILE A 338 32.87 75.67 -30.40
C ILE A 338 33.45 75.03 -31.66
N ASN A 339 33.27 75.65 -32.83
CA ASN A 339 33.99 75.25 -34.03
C ASN A 339 35.44 75.76 -34.00
N THR A 340 36.42 74.85 -34.00
CA THR A 340 37.84 75.19 -33.82
C THR A 340 38.68 75.20 -35.11
N THR A 341 38.19 74.65 -36.22
CA THR A 341 38.91 74.63 -37.50
C THR A 341 38.03 74.95 -38.70
N SER A 342 38.54 75.74 -39.64
CA SER A 342 37.89 76.01 -40.93
C SER A 342 38.97 76.07 -42.02
N THR A 343 38.94 75.15 -42.99
CA THR A 343 40.01 75.00 -44.00
C THR A 343 39.52 74.74 -45.43
N GLY A 344 38.79 75.68 -46.03
CA GLY A 344 38.44 75.55 -47.46
C GLY A 344 37.76 76.76 -48.11
N GLU A 345 37.94 76.92 -49.42
CA GLU A 345 37.33 78.01 -50.20
C GLU A 345 35.98 77.62 -50.83
N HIS A 346 35.03 77.11 -50.05
CA HIS A 346 33.66 76.86 -50.52
C HIS A 346 32.62 77.46 -49.58
N HIS A 347 31.51 77.92 -50.15
CA HIS A 347 30.38 78.50 -49.43
C HIS A 347 29.33 77.39 -49.20
N SER A 348 28.72 77.37 -48.01
CA SER A 348 27.89 76.32 -47.39
C SER A 348 28.63 75.05 -46.97
N SER A 349 28.83 74.90 -45.65
CA SER A 349 29.28 73.69 -44.95
C SER A 349 28.82 73.83 -43.50
N ASP A 350 27.62 73.34 -43.21
CA ASP A 350 26.96 73.54 -41.92
C ASP A 350 27.31 72.36 -41.02
N ALA A 351 28.01 72.62 -39.92
CA ALA A 351 28.13 71.67 -38.82
C ALA A 351 26.90 71.82 -37.91
N ARG A 352 26.33 70.71 -37.47
CA ARG A 352 25.08 70.64 -36.71
C ARG A 352 25.26 69.95 -35.37
N VAL A 353 24.50 70.39 -34.39
CA VAL A 353 24.27 69.68 -33.12
C VAL A 353 22.79 69.33 -33.02
N ASP A 354 22.52 68.08 -32.66
CA ASP A 354 21.19 67.50 -32.45
C ASP A 354 21.26 66.52 -31.26
N ASN A 355 20.11 66.05 -30.74
CA ASN A 355 20.00 65.04 -29.68
C ASN A 355 20.92 65.27 -28.45
N VAL A 356 21.04 66.51 -27.97
CA VAL A 356 21.84 66.81 -26.77
C VAL A 356 21.05 66.40 -25.52
N SER A 357 21.56 65.41 -24.79
CA SER A 357 21.06 64.96 -23.49
C SER A 357 22.16 65.09 -22.45
N VAL A 358 21.79 65.45 -21.22
CA VAL A 358 22.70 65.49 -20.07
C VAL A 358 22.03 64.81 -18.89
N VAL A 359 22.43 63.58 -18.64
CA VAL A 359 21.83 62.73 -17.60
C VAL A 359 22.70 62.81 -16.36
N GLU A 360 22.11 62.99 -15.17
CA GLU A 360 22.81 62.77 -13.92
C GLU A 360 23.03 61.26 -13.73
N THR A 361 24.28 60.86 -13.57
CA THR A 361 24.70 59.46 -13.47
C THR A 361 25.33 59.22 -12.11
N GLY A 362 24.48 58.96 -11.13
CA GLY A 362 24.78 58.44 -9.80
C GLY A 362 23.56 57.66 -9.29
N PRO A 363 23.66 56.90 -8.19
CA PRO A 363 22.48 56.32 -7.56
C PRO A 363 21.66 57.46 -6.95
N ILE A 364 20.63 57.88 -7.66
CA ILE A 364 19.57 58.71 -7.10
C ILE A 364 18.80 57.78 -6.15
N VAL A 365 18.50 58.29 -4.95
CA VAL A 365 17.50 57.66 -4.09
C VAL A 365 16.25 58.49 -4.34
N GLU A 366 15.52 58.08 -5.36
CA GLU A 366 14.14 58.49 -5.62
C GLU A 366 13.28 57.90 -4.46
N GLY A 367 12.06 58.37 -4.26
CA GLY A 367 11.23 57.94 -3.13
C GLY A 367 9.78 57.69 -3.53
N ASP A 368 9.06 57.00 -2.64
CA ASP A 368 7.76 56.37 -2.91
C ASP A 368 6.69 57.38 -3.39
N ASP A 369 6.44 57.40 -4.70
CA ASP A 369 5.62 58.38 -5.43
C ASP A 369 4.16 57.91 -5.64
N THR A 370 3.28 58.82 -6.08
CA THR A 370 1.94 58.48 -6.56
C THR A 370 1.58 59.30 -7.79
N LEU A 371 1.52 58.66 -8.96
CA LEU A 371 1.38 59.30 -10.28
C LEU A 371 0.07 58.84 -10.97
N ALA A 372 -0.66 59.77 -11.59
CA ALA A 372 -1.88 59.45 -12.36
C ALA A 372 -1.96 60.22 -13.68
N GLY A 373 -2.17 59.52 -14.81
CA GLY A 373 -2.24 60.08 -16.17
C GLY A 373 -3.52 60.86 -16.45
N GLY A 374 -4.66 60.17 -16.46
CA GLY A 374 -6.00 60.76 -16.63
C GLY A 374 -6.80 60.21 -17.81
N ASP A 375 -7.41 61.08 -18.61
CA ASP A 375 -8.13 60.71 -19.85
C ASP A 375 -7.19 60.86 -21.07
N GLY A 376 -6.07 60.11 -21.11
CA GLY A 376 -4.94 60.41 -21.99
C GLY A 376 -4.41 59.25 -22.85
N HIS A 377 -3.25 59.46 -23.43
CA HIS A 377 -2.38 58.41 -23.97
C HIS A 377 -1.04 58.72 -23.31
N ASP A 378 -0.88 58.24 -22.08
CA ASP A 378 0.05 58.79 -21.12
C ASP A 378 1.28 57.88 -20.95
N GLU A 379 2.45 58.50 -20.79
CA GLU A 379 3.70 57.81 -20.50
C GLU A 379 4.17 58.23 -19.10
N ILE A 380 4.16 57.29 -18.15
CA ILE A 380 4.38 57.52 -16.72
C ILE A 380 5.60 56.70 -16.28
N HIS A 381 6.58 57.36 -15.66
CA HIS A 381 7.75 56.71 -15.06
C HIS A 381 7.83 57.11 -13.57
N GLY A 382 7.76 56.14 -12.66
CA GLY A 382 7.96 56.34 -11.22
C GLY A 382 9.41 56.66 -10.89
N GLY A 383 10.28 55.66 -11.05
CA GLY A 383 11.74 55.79 -11.01
C GLY A 383 12.38 54.91 -9.95
N GLY A 384 12.13 55.21 -8.69
CA GLY A 384 12.58 54.40 -7.57
C GLY A 384 12.02 54.87 -6.24
N GLY A 385 11.81 53.95 -5.31
CA GLY A 385 10.79 54.10 -4.27
C GLY A 385 9.65 53.13 -4.53
N ASP A 386 8.76 52.94 -3.55
CA ASP A 386 7.61 52.03 -3.68
C ASP A 386 6.42 52.78 -4.33
N ASP A 387 6.39 52.89 -5.67
CA ASP A 387 5.55 53.84 -6.40
C ASP A 387 4.11 53.36 -6.65
N ASN A 388 3.18 54.28 -6.91
CA ASN A 388 1.79 53.97 -7.27
C ASN A 388 1.33 54.73 -8.51
N LEU A 389 1.22 54.02 -9.64
CA LEU A 389 1.04 54.55 -10.98
C LEU A 389 -0.33 54.15 -11.56
N SER A 390 -1.06 55.11 -12.14
CA SER A 390 -2.33 54.83 -12.83
C SER A 390 -2.40 55.53 -14.20
N GLY A 391 -2.67 54.76 -15.25
CA GLY A 391 -2.86 55.27 -16.62
C GLY A 391 -4.21 55.98 -16.74
N GLY A 392 -5.27 55.21 -17.00
CA GLY A 392 -6.64 55.69 -16.95
C GLY A 392 -7.50 55.19 -18.12
N ASN A 393 -7.77 56.05 -19.10
CA ASN A 393 -8.60 55.72 -20.26
C ASN A 393 -7.84 55.92 -21.58
N GLN A 394 -7.85 54.89 -22.44
CA GLN A 394 -7.10 54.71 -23.71
C GLN A 394 -5.80 53.91 -23.48
N ASN A 395 -4.79 54.05 -24.35
CA ASN A 395 -3.61 53.19 -24.34
C ASN A 395 -2.43 53.90 -23.66
N ASP A 396 -2.04 53.44 -22.50
CA ASP A 396 -1.04 54.06 -21.66
C ASP A 396 0.25 53.22 -21.58
N THR A 397 1.32 53.81 -21.05
CA THR A 397 2.61 53.12 -20.84
C THR A 397 3.20 53.52 -19.50
N LEU A 398 3.24 52.55 -18.58
CA LEU A 398 3.66 52.73 -17.19
C LEU A 398 4.99 51.99 -16.95
N TYR A 399 5.92 52.67 -16.30
CA TYR A 399 7.19 52.13 -15.82
C TYR A 399 7.29 52.42 -14.32
N GLY A 400 7.39 51.39 -13.48
CA GLY A 400 7.68 51.51 -12.05
C GLY A 400 9.12 52.01 -11.86
N GLY A 401 10.04 51.12 -11.53
CA GLY A 401 11.47 51.34 -11.70
C GLY A 401 12.32 50.54 -10.74
N THR A 402 12.44 51.01 -9.50
CA THR A 402 13.20 50.32 -8.43
C THR A 402 12.56 50.51 -7.05
N GLY A 403 11.76 49.54 -6.61
CA GLY A 403 11.01 49.52 -5.36
C GLY A 403 9.80 48.60 -5.51
N ASP A 404 8.99 48.41 -4.47
CA ASP A 404 7.80 47.54 -4.55
C ASP A 404 6.62 48.32 -5.16
N ASP A 405 6.52 48.38 -6.48
CA ASP A 405 5.63 49.30 -7.23
C ASP A 405 4.19 48.76 -7.38
N THR A 406 3.22 49.64 -7.61
CA THR A 406 1.83 49.31 -7.98
C THR A 406 1.43 50.04 -9.26
N LEU A 407 1.10 49.31 -10.32
CA LEU A 407 0.74 49.84 -11.64
C LEU A 407 -0.68 49.44 -12.03
N ASP A 408 -1.53 50.40 -12.41
CA ASP A 408 -2.90 50.18 -12.91
C ASP A 408 -3.06 50.83 -14.30
N GLY A 409 -3.11 50.03 -15.36
CA GLY A 409 -3.27 50.50 -16.74
C GLY A 409 -4.63 51.17 -16.98
N GLY A 410 -5.69 50.59 -16.43
CA GLY A 410 -7.05 51.10 -16.53
C GLY A 410 -7.83 50.46 -17.68
N ALA A 411 -7.86 51.11 -18.86
CA ALA A 411 -8.73 50.66 -19.95
C ALA A 411 -8.35 51.09 -21.38
N GLN A 412 -7.46 50.36 -22.06
CA GLN A 412 -7.74 49.83 -23.42
C GLN A 412 -6.77 48.73 -23.86
N HIS A 413 -5.47 49.00 -23.82
CA HIS A 413 -4.43 48.27 -24.56
C HIS A 413 -3.07 48.82 -24.13
N ASP A 414 -2.69 48.43 -22.91
CA ASP A 414 -1.74 49.15 -22.07
C ASP A 414 -0.40 48.43 -21.98
N GLN A 415 0.68 49.17 -21.70
CA GLN A 415 2.02 48.62 -21.54
C GLN A 415 2.53 48.90 -20.14
N LEU A 416 2.58 47.87 -19.29
CA LEU A 416 3.06 47.99 -17.92
C LEU A 416 4.43 47.32 -17.80
N ARG A 417 5.34 47.96 -17.07
CA ARG A 417 6.63 47.41 -16.65
C ARG A 417 6.84 47.75 -15.18
N GLY A 418 7.05 46.75 -14.34
CA GLY A 418 7.45 46.93 -12.94
C GLY A 418 8.88 47.47 -12.88
N GLY A 419 9.85 46.65 -12.49
CA GLY A 419 11.25 47.03 -12.60
C GLY A 419 12.19 46.10 -11.82
N GLU A 420 12.86 46.65 -10.81
CA GLU A 420 13.46 45.87 -9.71
C GLU A 420 12.59 46.05 -8.45
N GLY A 421 11.79 45.06 -8.07
CA GLY A 421 10.70 45.25 -7.12
C GLY A 421 9.89 43.98 -6.85
N ASN A 422 8.99 43.99 -5.86
CA ASN A 422 7.92 43.01 -5.75
C ASN A 422 6.62 43.70 -6.20
N ASP A 423 6.44 43.80 -7.51
CA ASP A 423 5.53 44.76 -8.12
C ASP A 423 4.10 44.20 -8.23
N SER A 424 3.10 45.08 -8.23
CA SER A 424 1.68 44.76 -8.37
C SER A 424 1.10 45.39 -9.62
N LEU A 425 0.97 44.62 -10.71
CA LEU A 425 0.65 45.12 -12.04
C LEU A 425 -0.76 44.68 -12.49
N PHE A 426 -1.61 45.65 -12.81
CA PHE A 426 -3.01 45.45 -13.17
C PHE A 426 -3.27 46.03 -14.57
N GLY A 427 -3.55 45.18 -15.57
CA GLY A 427 -3.84 45.61 -16.95
C GLY A 427 -5.15 46.39 -17.03
N GLY A 428 -6.26 45.69 -16.80
CA GLY A 428 -7.58 46.28 -16.62
C GLY A 428 -8.59 45.80 -17.67
N ASP A 429 -9.34 46.73 -18.26
CA ASP A 429 -10.28 46.43 -19.36
C ASP A 429 -9.55 46.65 -20.71
N GLY A 430 -8.86 45.62 -21.20
CA GLY A 430 -7.99 45.83 -22.36
C GLY A 430 -7.24 44.60 -22.80
N GLY A 431 -6.41 44.76 -23.84
CA GLY A 431 -5.55 43.72 -24.37
C GLY A 431 -4.09 44.13 -24.23
N ASP A 432 -3.48 43.75 -23.12
CA ASP A 432 -2.37 44.48 -22.52
C ASP A 432 -1.05 43.72 -22.62
N ASN A 433 0.06 44.42 -22.43
CA ASN A 433 1.42 43.88 -22.48
C ASN A 433 2.13 44.22 -21.17
N ILE A 434 2.14 43.28 -20.24
CA ILE A 434 2.59 43.45 -18.86
C ILE A 434 3.90 42.68 -18.66
N GLN A 435 4.89 43.34 -18.08
CA GLN A 435 6.16 42.74 -17.67
C GLN A 435 6.38 43.09 -16.20
N GLY A 436 6.61 42.12 -15.32
CA GLY A 436 7.03 42.36 -13.93
C GLY A 436 8.45 42.94 -13.93
N GLY A 437 9.45 42.09 -13.71
CA GLY A 437 10.85 42.46 -13.92
C GLY A 437 11.83 41.57 -13.16
N ILE A 438 12.34 42.09 -12.05
CA ILE A 438 13.27 41.42 -11.14
C ILE A 438 12.71 41.53 -9.71
N GLY A 439 12.26 40.41 -9.16
CA GLY A 439 11.73 40.29 -7.80
C GLY A 439 10.49 39.38 -7.81
N ASN A 440 9.55 39.52 -6.88
CA ASN A 440 8.40 38.60 -6.81
C ASN A 440 7.11 39.34 -7.16
N ASP A 441 6.74 39.34 -8.44
CA ASP A 441 5.70 40.20 -8.97
C ASP A 441 4.31 39.54 -8.90
N THR A 442 3.26 40.36 -8.83
CA THR A 442 1.85 39.94 -8.89
C THR A 442 1.16 40.63 -10.05
N VAL A 443 0.77 39.85 -11.06
CA VAL A 443 0.20 40.34 -12.33
C VAL A 443 -1.26 39.90 -12.48
N ASP A 444 -2.13 40.83 -12.85
CA ASP A 444 -3.54 40.58 -13.20
C ASP A 444 -3.83 41.27 -14.53
N GLY A 445 -4.00 40.49 -15.60
CA GLY A 445 -4.29 41.01 -16.94
C GLY A 445 -5.69 41.62 -17.05
N GLY A 446 -6.61 41.32 -16.13
CA GLY A 446 -7.99 41.77 -16.21
C GLY A 446 -8.77 41.09 -17.34
N ARG A 447 -9.31 41.88 -18.29
CA ARG A 447 -10.28 41.40 -19.29
C ARG A 447 -9.88 41.69 -20.74
N SER A 448 -8.88 41.00 -21.30
CA SER A 448 -9.12 40.28 -22.57
C SER A 448 -8.08 39.23 -22.96
N THR A 449 -7.02 39.63 -23.68
CA THR A 449 -6.14 38.76 -24.48
C THR A 449 -4.70 39.21 -24.30
N ASP A 450 -4.18 38.90 -23.12
CA ASP A 450 -3.07 39.66 -22.56
C ASP A 450 -1.72 38.94 -22.76
N HIS A 451 -0.65 39.73 -22.77
CA HIS A 451 0.73 39.25 -22.87
C HIS A 451 1.46 39.57 -21.57
N MET A 452 1.43 38.61 -20.65
CA MET A 452 1.99 38.72 -19.31
C MET A 452 3.31 37.93 -19.23
N ASP A 453 4.33 38.56 -18.67
CA ASP A 453 5.66 38.00 -18.43
C ASP A 453 6.04 38.39 -16.99
N GLY A 454 6.23 37.44 -16.07
CA GLY A 454 6.65 37.73 -14.68
C GLY A 454 8.06 38.30 -14.68
N GLY A 455 9.07 37.43 -14.72
CA GLY A 455 10.44 37.85 -15.02
C GLY A 455 11.51 36.96 -14.39
N ASP A 456 12.47 37.61 -13.71
CA ASP A 456 13.48 36.97 -12.88
C ASP A 456 12.98 36.98 -11.41
N GLY A 457 12.18 35.98 -11.03
CA GLY A 457 11.40 36.07 -9.79
C GLY A 457 10.91 34.77 -9.15
N ILE A 458 9.90 34.95 -8.29
CA ILE A 458 8.87 33.94 -7.95
C ILE A 458 7.53 34.65 -8.16
N ASP A 459 7.01 34.59 -9.38
CA ASP A 459 5.98 35.51 -9.83
C ASP A 459 4.59 34.86 -9.79
N THR A 460 3.56 35.67 -9.53
CA THR A 460 2.17 35.26 -9.34
C THR A 460 1.26 35.88 -10.39
N VAL A 461 0.54 35.05 -11.16
CA VAL A 461 -0.56 35.53 -12.01
C VAL A 461 -1.89 35.37 -11.28
N SER A 462 -2.74 36.39 -11.30
CA SER A 462 -3.99 36.45 -10.52
C SER A 462 -5.20 36.74 -11.40
N TYR A 463 -6.27 35.96 -11.20
CA TYR A 463 -7.54 36.09 -11.93
C TYR A 463 -8.74 36.46 -11.03
N ASP A 464 -8.52 36.64 -9.71
CA ASP A 464 -9.55 36.90 -8.69
C ASP A 464 -10.44 38.14 -9.02
N ARG A 465 -9.83 39.21 -9.54
CA ARG A 465 -10.55 40.47 -9.85
C ARG A 465 -11.01 40.56 -11.31
N ALA A 466 -10.50 39.68 -12.17
CA ALA A 466 -10.76 39.73 -13.61
C ALA A 466 -12.25 39.52 -13.93
N PHE A 467 -13.00 38.75 -13.14
CA PHE A 467 -14.36 38.33 -13.51
C PHE A 467 -15.47 39.01 -12.71
N GLY A 468 -16.36 39.70 -13.44
CA GLY A 468 -17.52 40.40 -12.87
C GLY A 468 -18.75 39.50 -12.71
N SER A 469 -18.60 38.19 -12.95
CA SER A 469 -19.64 37.19 -12.84
C SER A 469 -19.08 35.87 -12.30
N SER A 470 -19.77 35.28 -11.33
CA SER A 470 -19.36 34.11 -10.53
C SER A 470 -19.50 32.78 -11.30
N ASN A 471 -18.96 32.72 -12.51
CA ASN A 471 -19.14 31.57 -13.41
C ASN A 471 -18.14 31.51 -14.59
N GLU A 472 -17.11 32.36 -14.59
CA GLU A 472 -16.10 32.43 -15.64
C GLU A 472 -14.81 31.79 -15.12
N ASN A 473 -14.47 30.61 -15.66
CA ASN A 473 -13.27 29.86 -15.32
C ASN A 473 -12.10 30.10 -16.29
N VAL A 474 -10.92 29.67 -15.85
CA VAL A 474 -9.57 29.82 -16.38
C VAL A 474 -8.92 28.44 -16.50
N ASN A 475 -8.25 28.19 -17.62
CA ASN A 475 -7.41 27.01 -17.81
C ASN A 475 -5.96 27.47 -18.06
N LEU A 476 -5.09 27.23 -17.07
CA LEU A 476 -3.74 27.78 -16.97
C LEU A 476 -2.71 26.65 -16.89
N ASP A 477 -1.66 26.72 -17.70
CA ASP A 477 -0.48 25.87 -17.60
C ASP A 477 0.76 26.76 -17.60
N LEU A 478 1.33 26.94 -16.41
CA LEU A 478 2.47 27.84 -16.17
C LEU A 478 3.73 27.35 -16.91
N GLN A 479 3.97 26.04 -16.98
CA GLN A 479 5.09 25.47 -17.73
C GLN A 479 4.93 25.64 -19.25
N ALA A 480 3.71 25.61 -19.76
CA ALA A 480 3.43 25.87 -21.18
C ALA A 480 3.44 27.37 -21.53
N GLY A 481 3.29 28.24 -20.52
CA GLY A 481 3.23 29.69 -20.67
C GLY A 481 1.90 30.21 -21.22
N THR A 482 0.79 29.51 -20.95
CA THR A 482 -0.51 29.77 -21.61
C THR A 482 -1.68 29.77 -20.63
N GLY A 483 -2.48 30.84 -20.69
CA GLY A 483 -3.81 30.93 -20.06
C GLY A 483 -4.93 30.88 -21.08
N ARG A 484 -6.12 30.43 -20.67
CA ARG A 484 -7.30 30.34 -21.51
C ARG A 484 -8.57 30.59 -20.71
N LEU A 485 -9.25 31.67 -21.04
CA LEU A 485 -10.52 32.07 -20.43
C LEU A 485 -11.72 31.29 -20.98
N SER A 486 -12.83 31.31 -20.23
CA SER A 486 -14.07 30.55 -20.46
C SER A 486 -14.79 30.90 -21.77
N ASP A 487 -14.66 32.14 -22.24
CA ASP A 487 -15.18 32.57 -23.55
C ASP A 487 -14.40 31.98 -24.73
N GLY A 488 -13.23 31.42 -24.44
CA GLY A 488 -12.32 30.74 -25.34
C GLY A 488 -11.19 31.60 -25.88
N THR A 489 -10.98 32.80 -25.32
CA THR A 489 -9.80 33.64 -25.50
C THR A 489 -8.54 32.92 -24.98
N VAL A 490 -7.37 33.27 -25.52
CA VAL A 490 -6.07 32.65 -25.17
C VAL A 490 -5.07 33.75 -24.97
N GLU A 491 -4.54 33.84 -23.77
CA GLU A 491 -3.49 34.76 -23.35
C GLU A 491 -2.17 33.99 -23.19
N THR A 492 -1.10 34.71 -22.88
CA THR A 492 0.18 34.11 -22.49
C THR A 492 0.58 34.65 -21.14
N ALA A 493 0.91 33.75 -20.23
CA ALA A 493 1.48 34.03 -18.92
C ALA A 493 2.80 33.26 -18.84
N THR A 494 3.92 33.91 -19.17
CA THR A 494 5.26 33.30 -19.14
C THR A 494 6.05 33.71 -17.90
N ASN A 495 6.96 32.83 -17.44
CA ASN A 495 7.80 33.07 -16.27
C ASN A 495 6.95 33.44 -15.03
N PHE A 496 6.00 32.57 -14.70
CA PHE A 496 5.22 32.62 -13.46
C PHE A 496 5.33 31.26 -12.76
N GLU A 497 5.53 31.28 -11.46
CA GLU A 497 5.60 30.09 -10.60
C GLU A 497 4.32 29.88 -9.79
N ASN A 498 3.55 30.94 -9.55
CA ASN A 498 2.36 30.93 -8.71
C ASN A 498 1.13 31.36 -9.51
N ALA A 499 -0.05 30.93 -9.07
CA ALA A 499 -1.31 31.34 -9.66
C ALA A 499 -2.42 31.46 -8.62
N ILE A 500 -3.30 32.44 -8.81
CA ILE A 500 -4.59 32.58 -8.13
C ILE A 500 -5.67 32.52 -9.21
N GLY A 501 -6.58 31.57 -9.10
CA GLY A 501 -7.72 31.42 -9.99
C GLY A 501 -8.80 32.48 -9.76
N SER A 502 -10.04 32.09 -9.97
CA SER A 502 -11.18 32.95 -10.25
C SER A 502 -12.37 32.65 -9.33
N GLN A 503 -13.59 32.82 -9.84
CA GLN A 503 -14.85 32.48 -9.16
C GLN A 503 -15.67 31.46 -9.99
N GLY A 504 -15.00 30.55 -10.69
CA GLY A 504 -15.62 29.34 -11.21
C GLY A 504 -14.63 28.25 -11.65
N ASP A 505 -15.14 27.02 -11.72
CA ASP A 505 -14.48 25.73 -12.03
C ASP A 505 -13.14 25.78 -12.83
N ASP A 506 -12.04 26.11 -12.16
CA ASP A 506 -10.73 26.38 -12.75
C ASP A 506 -9.91 25.12 -13.05
N THR A 507 -8.84 25.28 -13.83
CA THR A 507 -7.82 24.25 -14.01
C THR A 507 -6.44 24.88 -14.08
N ILE A 508 -5.64 24.68 -13.05
CA ILE A 508 -4.36 25.34 -12.86
C ILE A 508 -3.26 24.28 -12.74
N ALA A 509 -2.25 24.36 -13.59
CA ALA A 509 -1.08 23.48 -13.54
C ALA A 509 0.21 24.27 -13.37
N GLY A 510 0.99 23.88 -12.36
CA GLY A 510 2.27 24.47 -11.95
C GLY A 510 3.41 24.29 -12.95
N THR A 511 4.63 24.53 -12.49
CA THR A 511 5.86 24.45 -13.30
C THR A 511 6.59 23.12 -13.08
N SER A 512 7.83 23.16 -12.59
CA SER A 512 8.61 22.01 -12.10
C SER A 512 9.56 22.46 -10.97
N GLY A 513 9.11 23.43 -10.20
CA GLY A 513 9.72 23.91 -8.96
C GLY A 513 8.59 24.42 -8.06
N ALA A 514 8.87 24.63 -6.77
CA ALA A 514 7.86 24.97 -5.76
C ALA A 514 6.89 26.09 -6.22
N ASN A 515 5.61 25.75 -6.34
CA ASN A 515 4.52 26.62 -6.77
C ASN A 515 3.55 26.91 -5.63
N VAL A 516 2.93 28.08 -5.64
CA VAL A 516 1.76 28.41 -4.80
C VAL A 516 0.56 28.59 -5.72
N LEU A 517 -0.39 27.64 -5.66
CA LEU A 517 -1.58 27.62 -6.51
C LEU A 517 -2.83 27.75 -5.62
N ALA A 518 -3.72 28.67 -5.94
CA ALA A 518 -5.04 28.80 -5.32
C ALA A 518 -6.14 28.71 -6.39
N GLY A 519 -7.18 27.91 -6.15
CA GLY A 519 -8.36 27.79 -6.99
C GLY A 519 -9.25 29.04 -6.88
N GLY A 520 -10.03 29.14 -5.81
CA GLY A 520 -10.90 30.29 -5.54
C GLY A 520 -12.31 29.88 -5.12
N ASP A 521 -13.33 30.43 -5.77
CA ASP A 521 -14.68 29.84 -5.71
C ASP A 521 -14.86 28.97 -6.97
N GLY A 522 -15.16 27.67 -6.86
CA GLY A 522 -15.26 26.81 -8.03
C GLY A 522 -15.12 25.33 -7.73
N ASN A 523 -15.37 24.46 -8.71
CA ASN A 523 -14.97 23.05 -8.62
C ASN A 523 -13.67 22.91 -9.41
N ASP A 524 -12.57 23.17 -8.73
CA ASP A 524 -11.30 23.50 -9.34
C ASP A 524 -10.44 22.25 -9.52
N THR A 525 -9.43 22.34 -10.38
CA THR A 525 -8.48 21.24 -10.61
C THR A 525 -7.05 21.77 -10.58
N LEU A 526 -6.29 21.37 -9.57
CA LEU A 526 -4.94 21.87 -9.30
C LEU A 526 -3.90 20.76 -9.50
N TYR A 527 -2.81 21.07 -10.20
CA TYR A 527 -1.68 20.15 -10.43
C TYR A 527 -0.36 20.83 -10.04
N GLY A 528 0.31 20.40 -8.97
CA GLY A 528 1.63 20.90 -8.56
C GLY A 528 2.74 20.50 -9.54
N ARG A 529 2.87 19.18 -9.78
CA ARG A 529 3.76 18.46 -10.72
C ARG A 529 5.09 17.97 -10.14
N GLU A 530 6.10 18.84 -10.07
CA GLU A 530 7.42 18.57 -9.50
C GLU A 530 7.79 19.81 -8.69
N GLY A 531 7.93 19.72 -7.38
CA GLY A 531 8.04 20.90 -6.54
C GLY A 531 7.82 20.58 -5.07
N ASN A 532 7.93 21.57 -4.20
CA ASN A 532 7.39 21.46 -2.85
C ASN A 532 6.26 22.48 -2.82
N ASP A 533 5.08 22.04 -3.24
CA ASP A 533 4.01 22.93 -3.70
C ASP A 533 3.06 23.28 -2.55
N THR A 534 2.38 24.42 -2.68
CA THR A 534 1.31 24.84 -1.76
C THR A 534 0.04 25.02 -2.57
N LEU A 535 -0.93 24.14 -2.34
CA LEU A 535 -2.16 24.03 -3.12
C LEU A 535 -3.35 24.37 -2.22
N GLN A 536 -4.18 25.31 -2.64
CA GLN A 536 -5.42 25.71 -1.95
C GLN A 536 -6.58 25.59 -2.92
N GLY A 537 -7.58 24.75 -2.63
CA GLY A 537 -8.79 24.62 -3.45
C GLY A 537 -9.66 25.87 -3.32
N GLY A 538 -10.55 25.88 -2.32
CA GLY A 538 -11.32 27.05 -1.92
C GLY A 538 -12.78 26.73 -1.56
N GLU A 539 -13.74 27.38 -2.23
CA GLU A 539 -15.19 27.05 -2.10
C GLU A 539 -15.66 26.17 -3.28
N GLY A 540 -15.80 24.86 -3.08
CA GLY A 540 -16.46 23.96 -4.03
C GLY A 540 -16.00 22.51 -3.93
N ASN A 541 -16.01 21.72 -5.01
CA ASN A 541 -15.62 20.29 -4.93
C ASN A 541 -14.37 20.09 -5.78
N ASP A 542 -13.21 20.16 -5.14
CA ASP A 542 -11.93 20.34 -5.79
C ASP A 542 -11.19 19.03 -6.04
N SER A 543 -10.34 19.03 -7.07
CA SER A 543 -9.50 17.90 -7.47
C SER A 543 -8.04 18.34 -7.46
N ILE A 544 -7.28 17.91 -6.45
CA ILE A 544 -5.91 18.37 -6.20
C ILE A 544 -4.93 17.21 -6.37
N ASP A 545 -3.88 17.42 -7.16
CA ASP A 545 -2.77 16.50 -7.42
C ASP A 545 -1.45 17.23 -7.08
N GLY A 546 -0.79 16.83 -5.97
CA GLY A 546 0.51 17.38 -5.54
C GLY A 546 1.61 17.07 -6.55
N GLY A 547 1.79 15.79 -6.86
CA GLY A 547 2.73 15.31 -7.87
C GLY A 547 4.00 14.73 -7.26
N TRP A 548 5.07 15.53 -7.11
CA TRP A 548 6.38 15.07 -6.64
C TRP A 548 7.09 16.12 -5.76
N GLY A 549 7.10 15.89 -4.45
CA GLY A 549 8.09 16.50 -3.54
C GLY A 549 7.72 16.45 -2.07
N GLN A 550 7.29 17.57 -1.49
CA GLN A 550 6.74 17.63 -0.12
C GLN A 550 5.72 18.76 -0.10
N ASP A 551 4.48 18.38 -0.36
CA ASP A 551 3.43 19.30 -0.75
C ASP A 551 2.52 19.65 0.43
N THR A 552 1.93 20.83 0.38
CA THR A 552 1.03 21.35 1.42
C THR A 552 -0.30 21.68 0.77
N VAL A 553 -1.31 20.84 1.03
CA VAL A 553 -2.65 20.94 0.47
C VAL A 553 -3.63 21.35 1.57
N ALA A 554 -4.45 22.37 1.28
CA ALA A 554 -5.68 22.65 2.01
C ALA A 554 -6.82 22.70 0.98
N ALA A 555 -7.72 21.72 0.97
CA ALA A 555 -8.72 21.61 -0.09
C ALA A 555 -9.80 22.68 0.07
N GLY A 556 -10.62 22.67 1.12
CA GLY A 556 -11.42 23.84 1.52
C GLY A 556 -12.83 23.54 2.05
N ASP A 557 -13.81 24.28 1.54
CA ASP A 557 -15.24 24.12 1.86
C ASP A 557 -15.87 23.25 0.73
N GLY A 558 -15.96 21.93 0.93
CA GLY A 558 -16.19 21.05 -0.22
C GLY A 558 -16.50 19.57 -0.01
N ASN A 559 -16.46 18.83 -1.10
CA ASN A 559 -16.38 17.37 -1.09
C ASN A 559 -15.20 17.00 -2.00
N ASP A 560 -14.01 17.18 -1.46
CA ASP A 560 -12.80 17.30 -2.26
C ASP A 560 -12.12 15.96 -2.51
N THR A 561 -11.22 15.91 -3.49
CA THR A 561 -10.41 14.75 -3.81
C THR A 561 -8.95 15.17 -3.93
N VAL A 562 -8.09 14.62 -3.06
CA VAL A 562 -6.67 14.99 -2.96
C VAL A 562 -5.79 13.77 -3.16
N ASP A 563 -4.96 13.77 -4.20
CA ASP A 563 -3.79 12.88 -4.34
C ASP A 563 -2.54 13.69 -3.96
N GLY A 564 -1.88 13.31 -2.86
CA GLY A 564 -0.64 13.95 -2.43
C GLY A 564 0.54 13.68 -3.35
N GLY A 565 0.48 12.63 -4.17
CA GLY A 565 1.56 12.21 -5.06
C GLY A 565 2.71 11.51 -4.33
N PHE A 566 3.94 11.85 -4.72
CA PHE A 566 5.17 11.28 -4.17
C PHE A 566 5.86 12.24 -3.21
N GLY A 567 5.77 11.99 -1.90
CA GLY A 567 6.49 12.83 -0.96
C GLY A 567 6.31 12.54 0.51
N THR A 568 6.26 13.64 1.26
CA THR A 568 5.92 13.65 2.68
C THR A 568 5.00 14.83 2.93
N ASP A 569 3.72 14.59 2.69
CA ASP A 569 2.80 15.65 2.33
C ASP A 569 1.89 16.01 3.50
N HIS A 570 1.45 17.27 3.52
CA HIS A 570 0.58 17.83 4.55
C HIS A 570 -0.76 18.16 3.90
N MET A 571 -1.75 17.29 4.08
CA MET A 571 -3.05 17.37 3.44
C MET A 571 -4.12 17.63 4.49
N ASP A 572 -4.93 18.66 4.25
CA ASP A 572 -6.12 19.01 5.03
C ASP A 572 -7.33 19.09 4.08
N GLY A 573 -8.34 18.23 4.28
CA GLY A 573 -9.56 18.22 3.44
C GLY A 573 -10.39 19.48 3.69
N GLY A 574 -10.83 19.66 4.94
CA GLY A 574 -11.45 20.90 5.39
C GLY A 574 -12.87 20.70 5.90
N ASP A 575 -13.84 21.37 5.28
CA ASP A 575 -15.23 21.50 5.74
C ASP A 575 -16.19 20.78 4.76
N GLY A 576 -16.24 19.44 4.77
CA GLY A 576 -17.36 18.71 4.17
C GLY A 576 -17.33 17.18 4.20
N ILE A 577 -17.08 16.52 3.05
CA ILE A 577 -16.87 15.05 2.99
C ILE A 577 -15.80 14.74 1.95
N ASP A 578 -14.56 14.63 2.43
CA ASP A 578 -13.38 14.72 1.60
C ASP A 578 -12.71 13.36 1.39
N THR A 579 -11.98 13.22 0.29
CA THR A 579 -11.39 11.95 -0.16
C THR A 579 -9.90 12.08 -0.39
N VAL A 580 -9.09 11.30 0.33
CA VAL A 580 -7.68 11.11 -0.03
C VAL A 580 -7.57 9.97 -1.06
N ASP A 581 -6.86 10.21 -2.16
CA ASP A 581 -6.79 9.32 -3.32
C ASP A 581 -5.33 8.92 -3.57
N TYR A 582 -4.98 7.67 -3.28
CA TYR A 582 -3.64 7.11 -3.52
C TYR A 582 -3.53 6.41 -4.88
N THR A 583 -4.45 6.68 -5.81
CA THR A 583 -4.57 5.89 -7.04
C THR A 583 -3.51 6.18 -8.09
N THR A 584 -2.91 7.37 -8.09
CA THR A 584 -1.91 7.80 -9.10
C THR A 584 -0.49 7.89 -8.56
N ALA A 585 -0.34 8.09 -7.24
CA ALA A 585 0.93 7.99 -6.51
C ALA A 585 1.70 6.67 -6.75
N PHE A 586 1.08 5.58 -7.23
CA PHE A 586 1.77 4.28 -7.44
C PHE A 586 1.75 3.71 -8.85
N GLY A 587 2.95 3.33 -9.31
CA GLY A 587 3.21 2.80 -10.65
C GLY A 587 3.14 1.27 -10.75
N THR A 588 3.17 0.54 -9.63
CA THR A 588 3.35 -0.91 -9.60
C THR A 588 2.44 -1.63 -8.60
N ALA A 589 2.14 -2.91 -8.87
CA ALA A 589 1.19 -3.74 -8.10
C ALA A 589 1.84 -4.42 -6.88
N GLY A 590 2.54 -3.63 -6.08
CA GLY A 590 3.19 -4.06 -4.84
C GLY A 590 3.58 -2.90 -3.95
N GLU A 591 2.98 -1.73 -4.21
CA GLU A 591 3.11 -0.51 -3.44
C GLU A 591 1.83 -0.30 -2.65
N TYR A 592 1.95 0.00 -1.36
CA TYR A 592 0.83 0.03 -0.39
C TYR A 592 0.88 1.25 0.53
N VAL A 593 -0.26 1.58 1.13
CA VAL A 593 -0.44 2.62 2.16
C VAL A 593 -0.92 2.03 3.50
N GLU A 594 -0.36 2.51 4.61
CA GLU A 594 -0.92 2.36 5.96
C GLU A 594 -1.55 3.71 6.33
N LEU A 595 -2.89 3.81 6.40
CA LEU A 595 -3.64 5.05 6.60
C LEU A 595 -4.57 4.95 7.83
N ASP A 596 -4.57 6.00 8.66
CA ASP A 596 -5.51 6.15 9.78
C ASP A 596 -6.10 7.58 9.76
N LEU A 597 -7.37 7.68 9.38
CA LEU A 597 -8.09 8.95 9.25
C LEU A 597 -8.39 9.61 10.61
N GLU A 598 -8.59 8.83 11.69
CA GLU A 598 -8.80 9.40 13.04
C GLU A 598 -7.49 9.91 13.67
N ALA A 599 -6.38 9.18 13.44
CA ALA A 599 -5.05 9.61 13.88
C ALA A 599 -4.48 10.74 13.01
N GLY A 600 -4.98 10.88 11.77
CA GLY A 600 -4.59 11.87 10.79
C GLY A 600 -3.23 11.59 10.14
N THR A 601 -2.92 10.32 9.86
CA THR A 601 -1.58 9.88 9.42
C THR A 601 -1.64 8.86 8.29
N GLY A 602 -0.82 9.07 7.26
CA GLY A 602 -0.53 8.09 6.20
C GLY A 602 0.96 7.68 6.23
N ILE A 603 1.26 6.41 5.94
CA ILE A 603 2.64 5.92 5.78
C ILE A 603 2.74 5.14 4.46
N LEU A 604 3.70 5.56 3.64
CA LEU A 604 3.87 5.04 2.29
C LEU A 604 4.87 3.89 2.25
N ASN A 605 4.45 2.71 1.78
CA ASN A 605 5.29 1.52 1.61
C ASN A 605 6.04 1.07 2.89
N GLY A 606 5.56 1.46 4.07
CA GLY A 606 6.21 1.22 5.36
C GLY A 606 7.51 2.01 5.57
N ASP A 607 7.82 3.03 4.75
CA ASP A 607 8.91 3.96 5.05
C ASP A 607 8.45 4.99 6.08
N VAL A 608 8.64 4.67 7.37
CA VAL A 608 8.35 5.57 8.51
C VAL A 608 9.14 6.89 8.54
N ASN A 609 9.97 7.17 7.53
CA ASN A 609 10.58 8.48 7.31
C ASN A 609 9.79 9.34 6.30
N GLN A 610 8.79 8.73 5.64
CA GLN A 610 7.82 9.32 4.73
C GLN A 610 6.41 9.10 5.31
N THR A 611 6.17 9.77 6.44
CA THR A 611 4.84 9.84 7.07
C THR A 611 4.16 11.12 6.60
N GLU A 612 3.05 10.97 5.91
CA GLU A 612 2.12 12.01 5.54
C GLU A 612 1.21 12.37 6.71
N THR A 613 0.62 13.55 6.65
CA THR A 613 -0.45 13.97 7.57
C THR A 613 -1.70 14.25 6.76
N VAL A 614 -2.80 13.64 7.19
CA VAL A 614 -4.05 13.53 6.42
C VAL A 614 -5.19 13.90 7.36
N THR A 615 -5.52 15.19 7.45
CA THR A 615 -6.52 15.70 8.42
C THR A 615 -7.84 16.08 7.74
N ASN A 616 -8.95 15.91 8.46
CA ASN A 616 -10.29 16.24 7.96
C ASN A 616 -10.60 15.54 6.62
N PHE A 617 -10.40 14.22 6.57
CA PHE A 617 -10.82 13.36 5.46
C PHE A 617 -11.71 12.25 5.99
N GLU A 618 -12.88 12.05 5.38
CA GLU A 618 -13.83 10.99 5.72
C GLU A 618 -13.68 9.77 4.81
N ASN A 619 -13.10 9.93 3.63
CA ASN A 619 -12.98 8.86 2.64
C ASN A 619 -11.52 8.62 2.23
N ALA A 620 -11.21 7.40 1.83
CA ALA A 620 -9.91 7.02 1.31
C ALA A 620 -10.04 6.05 0.13
N ILE A 621 -9.16 6.21 -0.85
CA ILE A 621 -8.98 5.29 -1.96
C ILE A 621 -7.52 4.82 -1.95
N GLY A 622 -7.31 3.51 -1.82
CA GLY A 622 -6.02 2.85 -1.73
C GLY A 622 -5.19 2.79 -3.02
N ALA A 623 -4.04 2.17 -2.89
CA ALA A 623 -3.02 1.98 -3.91
C ALA A 623 -3.37 0.80 -4.84
N ARG A 624 -2.44 -0.14 -5.03
CA ARG A 624 -2.62 -1.42 -5.78
C ARG A 624 -1.83 -2.56 -5.14
N GLY A 625 -1.51 -2.41 -3.87
CA GLY A 625 -0.83 -3.38 -3.02
C GLY A 625 -1.71 -3.64 -1.81
N ALA A 626 -1.24 -4.48 -0.89
CA ALA A 626 -1.97 -4.79 0.34
C ALA A 626 -1.99 -3.58 1.29
N ASP A 627 -3.07 -2.80 1.22
CA ASP A 627 -3.25 -1.58 2.00
C ASP A 627 -3.81 -1.88 3.40
N ASP A 628 -3.52 -1.02 4.39
CA ASP A 628 -4.13 -1.04 5.73
C ASP A 628 -4.79 0.32 5.96
N ILE A 629 -6.12 0.38 5.86
CA ILE A 629 -6.90 1.62 5.84
C ILE A 629 -7.93 1.60 6.97
N SER A 630 -7.71 2.49 7.94
CA SER A 630 -8.63 2.74 9.06
C SER A 630 -9.38 4.07 8.91
N GLY A 631 -10.69 4.03 9.10
CA GLY A 631 -11.60 5.17 9.12
C GLY A 631 -11.56 5.99 10.42
N SER A 632 -12.68 6.62 10.76
CA SER A 632 -12.89 7.44 11.95
C SER A 632 -14.14 7.01 12.72
N SER A 633 -14.70 7.86 13.59
CA SER A 633 -15.99 7.59 14.27
C SER A 633 -17.20 8.20 13.54
N ASP A 634 -16.99 8.64 12.30
CA ASP A 634 -17.98 9.23 11.42
C ASP A 634 -18.15 8.34 10.17
N ALA A 635 -19.18 8.57 9.35
CA ALA A 635 -19.49 7.65 8.25
C ALA A 635 -18.46 7.76 7.10
N ASN A 636 -17.63 6.73 6.93
CA ASN A 636 -16.52 6.71 5.96
C ASN A 636 -16.85 5.94 4.66
N ARG A 637 -16.12 6.26 3.59
CA ARG A 637 -15.99 5.39 2.41
C ARG A 637 -14.53 5.00 2.20
N LEU A 638 -14.22 3.71 2.33
CA LEU A 638 -12.88 3.16 2.13
C LEU A 638 -12.88 2.21 0.93
N GLU A 639 -11.92 2.35 0.02
CA GLU A 639 -11.78 1.52 -1.19
C GLU A 639 -10.33 1.01 -1.35
N GLY A 640 -10.04 -0.27 -1.06
CA GLY A 640 -8.69 -0.85 -1.17
C GLY A 640 -8.24 -1.09 -2.62
N ARG A 641 -9.20 -1.44 -3.49
CA ARG A 641 -9.10 -1.71 -4.94
C ARG A 641 -8.45 -3.05 -5.29
N GLY A 642 -7.37 -3.43 -4.64
CA GLY A 642 -6.76 -4.74 -4.87
C GLY A 642 -5.27 -4.80 -4.58
N GLY A 643 -4.86 -5.99 -4.14
CA GLY A 643 -3.98 -6.08 -2.99
C GLY A 643 -4.48 -7.22 -2.11
N ASN A 644 -4.13 -7.23 -0.84
CA ASN A 644 -4.75 -8.09 0.17
C ASN A 644 -5.03 -7.14 1.33
N ASP A 645 -6.14 -6.44 1.22
CA ASP A 645 -6.36 -5.16 1.89
C ASP A 645 -7.00 -5.37 3.26
N THR A 646 -6.63 -4.55 4.24
CA THR A 646 -7.28 -4.48 5.55
C THR A 646 -8.05 -3.17 5.65
N LEU A 647 -9.38 -3.26 5.79
CA LEU A 647 -10.26 -2.09 5.93
C LEU A 647 -10.97 -2.12 7.30
N ASP A 648 -10.80 -1.08 8.11
CA ASP A 648 -11.50 -0.90 9.40
C ASP A 648 -12.36 0.38 9.39
N GLY A 649 -13.68 0.22 9.39
CA GLY A 649 -14.66 1.32 9.42
C GLY A 649 -14.89 1.92 10.81
N ARG A 650 -14.53 1.20 11.90
CA ARG A 650 -14.70 1.64 13.30
C ARG A 650 -16.16 1.92 13.72
N ASP A 651 -16.54 3.16 14.03
CA ASP A 651 -17.89 3.53 14.47
C ASP A 651 -18.49 4.41 13.34
N GLY A 652 -19.60 4.05 12.71
CA GLY A 652 -20.05 4.82 11.54
C GLY A 652 -21.36 4.35 10.89
N ASN A 653 -21.42 4.48 9.56
CA ASN A 653 -22.37 3.78 8.68
C ASN A 653 -21.64 3.61 7.34
N ASP A 654 -20.68 2.71 7.33
CA ASP A 654 -19.52 2.84 6.46
C ASP A 654 -19.70 2.11 5.14
N THR A 655 -18.94 2.52 4.13
CA THR A 655 -18.92 1.85 2.83
C THR A 655 -17.51 1.33 2.57
N LEU A 656 -17.29 0.06 2.90
CA LEU A 656 -16.02 -0.64 2.79
C LEU A 656 -16.05 -1.50 1.54
N LEU A 657 -15.23 -1.14 0.54
CA LEU A 657 -15.04 -1.89 -0.70
C LEU A 657 -13.60 -2.40 -0.73
N ALA A 658 -13.40 -3.71 -0.57
CA ALA A 658 -12.04 -4.26 -0.53
C ALA A 658 -11.44 -4.31 -1.95
N GLY A 659 -11.64 -5.36 -2.76
CA GLY A 659 -11.36 -5.25 -4.20
C GLY A 659 -10.99 -6.55 -4.90
N ASP A 660 -9.89 -6.54 -5.64
CA ASP A 660 -9.25 -7.73 -6.21
C ASP A 660 -8.15 -8.23 -5.22
N GLY A 661 -8.48 -9.12 -4.29
CA GLY A 661 -7.56 -9.56 -3.22
C GLY A 661 -8.07 -10.75 -2.40
N ASP A 662 -7.28 -11.24 -1.43
CA ASP A 662 -7.85 -12.00 -0.30
C ASP A 662 -7.85 -11.05 0.91
N ASP A 663 -8.98 -10.38 1.13
CA ASP A 663 -9.07 -9.16 1.94
C ASP A 663 -9.61 -9.40 3.36
N LEU A 664 -9.40 -8.45 4.27
CA LEU A 664 -9.91 -8.42 5.64
C LEU A 664 -10.73 -7.14 5.88
N VAL A 665 -12.03 -7.29 6.12
CA VAL A 665 -12.94 -6.16 6.31
C VAL A 665 -13.57 -6.19 7.71
N ILE A 666 -13.51 -5.05 8.39
CA ILE A 666 -14.04 -4.82 9.74
C ILE A 666 -15.02 -3.65 9.67
N GLY A 667 -16.34 -3.93 9.65
CA GLY A 667 -17.36 -2.88 9.66
C GLY A 667 -17.47 -2.11 10.98
N GLY A 668 -17.26 -2.79 12.13
CA GLY A 668 -17.29 -2.17 13.45
C GLY A 668 -18.71 -1.93 14.00
N ARG A 669 -19.15 -0.68 14.23
CA ARG A 669 -20.55 -0.35 14.58
C ARG A 669 -21.20 0.58 13.56
N GLY A 670 -22.14 0.06 12.79
CA GLY A 670 -23.09 0.91 12.08
C GLY A 670 -24.18 0.15 11.33
N GLU A 671 -24.81 0.82 10.37
CA GLU A 671 -25.54 0.13 9.29
C GLU A 671 -24.67 0.11 8.04
N ASP A 672 -23.60 -0.69 8.10
CA ASP A 672 -22.47 -0.64 7.19
C ASP A 672 -22.70 -1.47 5.92
N TYR A 673 -22.02 -1.11 4.85
CA TYR A 673 -21.94 -1.83 3.58
C TYR A 673 -20.52 -2.33 3.38
N GLN A 674 -20.35 -3.64 3.41
CA GLN A 674 -19.09 -4.35 3.27
C GLN A 674 -19.16 -5.24 2.02
N ASP A 675 -18.18 -5.10 1.13
CA ASP A 675 -18.05 -5.82 -0.13
C ASP A 675 -16.60 -6.29 -0.29
N GLY A 676 -16.33 -7.59 -0.10
CA GLY A 676 -14.98 -8.16 -0.24
C GLY A 676 -14.49 -8.16 -1.69
N GLY A 677 -15.42 -8.19 -2.65
CA GLY A 677 -15.09 -8.10 -4.06
C GLY A 677 -14.72 -9.45 -4.69
N ALA A 678 -13.42 -9.75 -4.79
CA ALA A 678 -12.90 -10.78 -5.68
C ALA A 678 -11.59 -11.46 -5.21
N GLY A 679 -11.68 -12.29 -4.17
CA GLY A 679 -10.78 -13.43 -4.00
C GLY A 679 -11.28 -14.44 -2.99
N THR A 680 -10.70 -14.43 -1.78
CA THR A 680 -11.07 -15.32 -0.67
C THR A 680 -11.22 -14.50 0.61
N ASP A 681 -12.32 -13.76 0.69
CA ASP A 681 -12.39 -12.57 1.54
C ASP A 681 -12.88 -12.91 2.96
N THR A 682 -12.41 -12.16 3.95
CA THR A 682 -12.74 -12.35 5.37
C THR A 682 -13.47 -11.14 5.95
N VAL A 683 -14.73 -11.33 6.37
CA VAL A 683 -15.39 -10.37 7.25
C VAL A 683 -15.02 -10.66 8.71
N SER A 684 -14.72 -9.62 9.49
CA SER A 684 -14.31 -9.76 10.88
C SER A 684 -15.11 -8.86 11.82
N PHE A 685 -15.83 -9.50 12.74
CA PHE A 685 -16.59 -8.83 13.80
C PHE A 685 -15.75 -8.61 15.07
N GLN A 686 -14.43 -8.82 14.99
CA GLN A 686 -13.49 -8.57 16.09
C GLN A 686 -13.40 -7.07 16.45
N GLY A 687 -13.50 -6.16 15.49
CA GLY A 687 -13.34 -4.71 15.70
C GLY A 687 -14.33 -4.12 16.71
N ALA A 688 -15.48 -4.76 16.92
CA ALA A 688 -16.46 -4.36 17.94
C ALA A 688 -16.00 -4.60 19.41
N THR A 689 -14.74 -5.01 19.62
CA THR A 689 -14.18 -5.32 20.95
C THR A 689 -13.50 -4.10 21.58
N GLY A 690 -14.04 -3.72 22.75
CA GLY A 690 -13.93 -2.35 23.29
C GLY A 690 -15.32 -1.71 23.37
N ASP A 691 -16.19 -2.09 22.43
CA ASP A 691 -17.42 -1.39 22.11
C ASP A 691 -18.72 -2.15 22.43
N GLY A 692 -18.58 -3.31 23.06
CA GLY A 692 -19.65 -3.96 23.81
C GLY A 692 -20.70 -4.64 22.95
N VAL A 693 -20.34 -5.09 21.74
CA VAL A 693 -21.03 -6.21 21.06
C VAL A 693 -20.86 -7.47 21.91
N ASP A 694 -21.95 -8.22 22.00
CA ASP A 694 -22.22 -9.33 22.93
C ASP A 694 -22.67 -10.59 22.16
N SER A 695 -22.99 -10.43 20.86
CA SER A 695 -23.32 -11.49 19.88
C SER A 695 -23.52 -10.89 18.48
N VAL A 696 -23.13 -11.65 17.45
CA VAL A 696 -23.36 -11.44 16.02
C VAL A 696 -24.36 -12.48 15.53
N ARG A 697 -25.14 -12.12 14.50
CA ARG A 697 -25.80 -13.11 13.64
C ARG A 697 -25.47 -12.78 12.20
N TYR A 698 -24.75 -13.67 11.52
CA TYR A 698 -24.40 -13.56 10.11
C TYR A 698 -24.87 -14.80 9.32
N VAL A 699 -25.29 -14.59 8.07
CA VAL A 699 -25.67 -15.65 7.13
C VAL A 699 -25.16 -15.24 5.75
N MET A 700 -24.07 -15.85 5.28
CA MET A 700 -23.37 -15.47 4.04
C MET A 700 -24.32 -15.43 2.84
N ASP A 701 -25.12 -16.49 2.67
CA ASP A 701 -26.12 -16.71 1.62
C ASP A 701 -27.24 -15.62 1.55
N ARG A 702 -27.31 -14.72 2.53
CA ARG A 702 -28.23 -13.55 2.53
C ARG A 702 -27.52 -12.21 2.42
N GLY A 703 -26.23 -12.17 2.71
CA GLY A 703 -25.43 -10.96 2.85
C GLY A 703 -25.94 -9.98 3.91
N GLU A 704 -26.48 -10.49 5.03
CA GLU A 704 -26.99 -9.67 6.14
C GLU A 704 -26.35 -10.11 7.46
N ALA A 705 -25.69 -9.19 8.17
CA ALA A 705 -25.25 -9.37 9.55
C ALA A 705 -26.07 -8.51 10.53
N THR A 706 -26.16 -8.92 11.79
CA THR A 706 -26.83 -8.13 12.86
C THR A 706 -26.04 -8.22 14.15
N LEU A 707 -25.48 -7.08 14.55
CA LEU A 707 -24.65 -6.95 15.75
C LEU A 707 -25.54 -6.54 16.93
N ARG A 708 -25.35 -7.21 18.07
CA ARG A 708 -26.09 -6.91 19.31
C ARG A 708 -25.14 -6.49 20.40
N GLY A 709 -25.40 -5.34 20.99
CA GLY A 709 -24.69 -4.85 22.16
C GLY A 709 -25.23 -5.42 23.47
N ALA A 710 -24.46 -5.22 24.54
CA ALA A 710 -24.75 -5.67 25.90
C ALA A 710 -26.23 -5.48 26.31
N GLY A 711 -26.89 -6.59 26.65
CA GLY A 711 -28.32 -6.62 26.95
C GLY A 711 -29.24 -6.88 25.74
N GLY A 712 -28.67 -7.20 24.57
CA GLY A 712 -29.37 -7.72 23.39
C GLY A 712 -29.97 -6.67 22.46
N ASN A 713 -29.67 -5.38 22.67
CA ASN A 713 -30.07 -4.32 21.75
C ASN A 713 -29.26 -4.41 20.46
N THR A 714 -29.88 -4.24 19.29
CA THR A 714 -29.13 -4.12 18.04
C THR A 714 -28.31 -2.84 18.06
N VAL A 715 -27.01 -2.95 17.77
CA VAL A 715 -26.07 -1.82 17.63
C VAL A 715 -25.62 -1.62 16.18
N GLY A 716 -25.68 -2.67 15.35
CA GLY A 716 -25.44 -2.56 13.92
C GLY A 716 -26.29 -3.52 13.07
N ARG A 717 -26.47 -3.18 11.79
CA ARG A 717 -27.19 -3.98 10.77
C ARG A 717 -26.50 -3.83 9.42
N GLU A 718 -25.59 -4.74 9.16
CA GLU A 718 -24.66 -4.64 8.04
C GLU A 718 -25.17 -5.40 6.81
N THR A 719 -24.83 -4.87 5.65
CA THR A 719 -24.87 -5.58 4.36
C THR A 719 -23.46 -6.09 4.10
N VAL A 720 -23.28 -7.41 4.00
CA VAL A 720 -21.97 -8.06 3.95
C VAL A 720 -21.95 -9.04 2.77
N ILE A 721 -21.32 -8.69 1.66
CA ILE A 721 -21.39 -9.47 0.40
C ILE A 721 -20.02 -9.81 -0.15
N ASN A 722 -19.94 -10.91 -0.91
CA ASN A 722 -18.69 -11.44 -1.49
C ASN A 722 -17.64 -11.69 -0.38
N PHE A 723 -17.95 -12.60 0.54
CA PHE A 723 -17.06 -13.06 1.59
C PHE A 723 -17.22 -14.57 1.75
N GLU A 724 -16.11 -15.30 1.68
CA GLU A 724 -16.03 -16.74 1.89
C GLU A 724 -15.76 -17.08 3.36
N ASN A 725 -15.16 -16.17 4.13
CA ASN A 725 -14.70 -16.40 5.50
C ASN A 725 -15.33 -15.41 6.49
N ALA A 726 -15.53 -15.84 7.73
CA ALA A 726 -16.07 -15.00 8.80
C ALA A 726 -15.38 -15.25 10.15
N ILE A 727 -14.99 -14.15 10.81
CA ILE A 727 -14.44 -14.14 12.18
C ILE A 727 -15.46 -13.51 13.12
N GLY A 728 -15.84 -14.26 14.16
CA GLY A 728 -16.77 -13.85 15.21
C GLY A 728 -16.25 -12.74 16.13
N SER A 729 -17.04 -12.47 17.15
CA SER A 729 -16.85 -11.44 18.15
C SER A 729 -16.12 -12.00 19.39
N GLN A 730 -16.63 -11.71 20.59
CA GLN A 730 -16.16 -12.26 21.87
C GLN A 730 -17.36 -12.66 22.76
N GLY A 731 -18.53 -12.89 22.15
CA GLY A 731 -19.72 -13.41 22.79
C GLY A 731 -20.50 -14.31 21.84
N SER A 732 -21.57 -14.95 22.35
CA SER A 732 -22.33 -16.01 21.67
C SER A 732 -22.83 -15.64 20.26
N ASP A 733 -22.13 -16.09 19.24
CA ASP A 733 -22.40 -15.78 17.84
C ASP A 733 -23.29 -16.83 17.15
N TRP A 734 -23.84 -16.45 16.01
CA TRP A 734 -24.46 -17.38 15.07
C TRP A 734 -23.96 -17.03 13.66
N ILE A 735 -23.08 -17.85 13.12
CA ILE A 735 -22.52 -17.73 11.79
C ILE A 735 -23.02 -18.91 10.94
N THR A 736 -23.34 -18.64 9.68
CA THR A 736 -23.76 -19.66 8.71
C THR A 736 -23.12 -19.32 7.38
N GLY A 737 -22.29 -20.25 6.88
CA GLY A 737 -21.65 -20.18 5.58
C GLY A 737 -22.62 -20.36 4.42
N ASP A 738 -22.09 -20.72 3.25
CA ASP A 738 -22.85 -20.81 2.01
C ASP A 738 -22.77 -22.19 1.32
N GLY A 739 -22.23 -22.25 0.11
CA GLY A 739 -22.07 -23.45 -0.71
C GLY A 739 -20.68 -23.52 -1.36
N GLY A 740 -19.75 -22.69 -0.89
CA GLY A 740 -18.32 -22.75 -1.15
C GLY A 740 -17.56 -23.25 0.09
N ALA A 741 -16.24 -23.39 -0.03
CA ALA A 741 -15.40 -23.70 1.12
C ALA A 741 -15.23 -22.45 1.99
N ASN A 742 -15.76 -22.47 3.21
CA ASN A 742 -15.77 -21.34 4.14
C ASN A 742 -14.81 -21.57 5.32
N ARG A 743 -14.13 -20.51 5.79
CA ARG A 743 -13.43 -20.51 7.09
C ARG A 743 -14.23 -19.72 8.12
N LEU A 744 -14.67 -20.40 9.18
CA LEU A 744 -15.50 -19.84 10.25
C LEU A 744 -14.77 -19.92 11.61
N GLU A 745 -14.73 -18.82 12.36
CA GLU A 745 -14.05 -18.73 13.66
C GLU A 745 -14.98 -18.10 14.71
N GLY A 746 -15.45 -18.86 15.71
CA GLY A 746 -16.35 -18.38 16.78
C GLY A 746 -15.63 -17.58 17.88
N ARG A 747 -14.42 -18.04 18.24
CA ARG A 747 -13.45 -17.46 19.19
C ARG A 747 -13.82 -17.62 20.66
N ALA A 748 -14.89 -16.98 21.11
CA ALA A 748 -15.24 -16.94 22.52
C ALA A 748 -16.70 -16.59 22.70
N GLY A 749 -17.46 -17.47 23.34
CA GLY A 749 -18.91 -17.36 23.35
C GLY A 749 -19.54 -18.69 23.71
N ASN A 750 -20.78 -18.91 23.34
CA ASN A 750 -21.30 -20.26 23.11
C ASN A 750 -21.96 -20.13 21.75
N ASP A 751 -21.29 -20.63 20.73
CA ASP A 751 -21.47 -20.19 19.35
C ASP A 751 -22.27 -21.22 18.56
N ILE A 752 -22.89 -20.76 17.47
CA ILE A 752 -23.60 -21.61 16.52
C ILE A 752 -22.95 -21.41 15.16
N LEU A 753 -22.14 -22.38 14.75
CA LEU A 753 -21.39 -22.36 13.49
C LEU A 753 -21.99 -23.42 12.56
N GLN A 754 -22.28 -23.02 11.32
CA GLN A 754 -22.73 -23.92 10.28
C GLN A 754 -21.90 -23.63 9.04
N GLY A 755 -21.12 -24.61 8.56
CA GLY A 755 -20.36 -24.50 7.32
C GLY A 755 -21.31 -24.37 6.14
N GLY A 756 -21.90 -25.48 5.73
CA GLY A 756 -23.00 -25.52 4.77
C GLY A 756 -22.77 -26.60 3.73
N GLY A 757 -21.86 -26.35 2.81
CA GLY A 757 -21.36 -27.35 1.87
C GLY A 757 -20.27 -26.80 0.97
N GLY A 758 -19.29 -27.62 0.63
CA GLY A 758 -17.92 -27.14 0.43
C GLY A 758 -17.04 -27.79 1.50
N ASN A 759 -15.72 -27.74 1.35
CA ASN A 759 -14.81 -28.29 2.35
C ASN A 759 -14.48 -27.17 3.34
N ASP A 760 -15.18 -27.15 4.47
CA ASP A 760 -15.17 -26.03 5.40
C ASP A 760 -14.06 -26.18 6.47
N THR A 761 -13.63 -25.06 7.05
CA THR A 761 -12.71 -25.02 8.19
C THR A 761 -13.35 -24.24 9.32
N ILE A 762 -13.69 -24.91 10.41
CA ILE A 762 -14.50 -24.33 11.50
C ILE A 762 -13.76 -24.46 12.83
N ASP A 763 -13.59 -23.34 13.53
CA ASP A 763 -13.01 -23.24 14.87
C ASP A 763 -14.07 -22.65 15.83
N GLY A 764 -14.52 -23.41 16.82
CA GLY A 764 -15.44 -22.96 17.86
C GLY A 764 -14.79 -21.95 18.80
N GLY A 765 -13.68 -22.35 19.42
CA GLY A 765 -12.84 -21.50 20.26
C GLY A 765 -13.03 -21.78 21.75
N ILE A 766 -13.63 -20.85 22.50
CA ILE A 766 -13.84 -20.99 23.95
C ILE A 766 -15.34 -20.86 24.25
N GLY A 767 -16.02 -21.97 24.50
CA GLY A 767 -17.47 -21.97 24.60
C GLY A 767 -18.15 -23.26 25.00
N ASN A 768 -19.39 -23.44 24.56
CA ASN A 768 -20.12 -24.72 24.59
C ASN A 768 -20.89 -24.71 23.27
N ASP A 769 -20.17 -25.03 22.21
CA ASP A 769 -20.46 -24.58 20.87
C ASP A 769 -21.29 -25.62 20.12
N VAL A 770 -21.93 -25.16 19.06
CA VAL A 770 -22.89 -25.94 18.28
C VAL A 770 -22.46 -25.86 16.82
N ILE A 771 -21.62 -26.79 16.42
CA ILE A 771 -20.93 -26.79 15.14
C ILE A 771 -21.53 -27.86 14.23
N ASN A 772 -21.80 -27.50 12.98
CA ASN A 772 -22.20 -28.43 11.93
C ASN A 772 -21.39 -28.11 10.67
N GLY A 773 -20.57 -29.04 10.18
CA GLY A 773 -19.88 -28.93 8.89
C GLY A 773 -20.87 -28.83 7.74
N GLY A 774 -21.27 -29.96 7.16
CA GLY A 774 -22.35 -30.02 6.18
C GLY A 774 -22.10 -31.02 5.07
N ASP A 775 -22.16 -30.56 3.81
CA ASP A 775 -21.86 -31.36 2.62
C ASP A 775 -20.38 -31.10 2.18
N GLY A 776 -19.39 -31.79 2.74
CA GLY A 776 -17.96 -31.45 2.56
C GLY A 776 -16.97 -32.48 3.11
N GLU A 777 -15.68 -32.37 2.78
CA GLU A 777 -14.62 -32.94 3.64
C GLU A 777 -14.18 -31.82 4.58
N ASP A 778 -14.77 -31.76 5.78
CA ASP A 778 -14.70 -30.62 6.68
C ASP A 778 -13.61 -30.78 7.76
N SER A 779 -13.00 -29.67 8.17
CA SER A 779 -12.01 -29.61 9.26
C SER A 779 -12.59 -28.81 10.42
N ILE A 780 -12.94 -29.48 11.52
CA ILE A 780 -13.63 -28.89 12.66
C ILE A 780 -12.79 -29.01 13.94
N ASP A 781 -12.63 -27.90 14.66
CA ASP A 781 -12.08 -27.83 16.01
C ASP A 781 -13.15 -27.25 16.96
N GLY A 782 -13.55 -28.01 17.98
CA GLY A 782 -14.53 -27.58 18.99
C GLY A 782 -13.94 -26.55 19.95
N GLY A 783 -12.78 -26.87 20.53
CA GLY A 783 -12.00 -25.98 21.38
C GLY A 783 -12.16 -26.24 22.89
N ASP A 784 -12.26 -25.19 23.69
CA ASP A 784 -12.42 -25.26 25.16
C ASP A 784 -13.92 -25.24 25.52
N GLY A 785 -14.58 -26.40 25.65
CA GLY A 785 -16.04 -26.39 25.90
C GLY A 785 -16.74 -27.66 26.38
N ASN A 786 -18.00 -27.81 26.00
CA ASN A 786 -18.78 -29.07 26.09
C ASN A 786 -19.62 -29.07 24.83
N ASP A 787 -18.94 -29.38 23.75
CA ASP A 787 -19.29 -28.94 22.43
C ASP A 787 -20.17 -29.96 21.74
N ARG A 788 -20.93 -29.50 20.76
CA ARG A 788 -21.86 -30.33 20.01
C ARG A 788 -21.55 -30.22 18.54
N VAL A 789 -20.79 -31.18 18.05
CA VAL A 789 -20.30 -31.23 16.68
C VAL A 789 -21.11 -32.23 15.87
N TRP A 790 -21.44 -31.84 14.65
CA TRP A 790 -21.84 -32.72 13.57
C TRP A 790 -20.83 -32.51 12.43
N GLY A 791 -20.21 -33.59 11.94
CA GLY A 791 -19.41 -33.55 10.70
C GLY A 791 -20.33 -33.27 9.52
N GLY A 792 -20.91 -34.33 8.95
CA GLY A 792 -22.00 -34.23 7.99
C GLY A 792 -21.95 -35.33 6.94
N THR A 793 -21.58 -34.99 5.72
CA THR A 793 -21.36 -35.97 4.66
C THR A 793 -20.05 -35.68 3.92
N GLY A 794 -19.08 -36.60 4.02
CA GLY A 794 -17.82 -36.53 3.31
C GLY A 794 -16.73 -37.33 4.00
N HIS A 795 -15.58 -36.73 4.27
CA HIS A 795 -14.48 -37.40 4.99
C HIS A 795 -13.91 -36.38 5.97
N ASP A 796 -14.53 -36.30 7.14
CA ASP A 796 -14.37 -35.19 8.05
C ASP A 796 -13.22 -35.40 9.03
N THR A 797 -12.59 -34.31 9.45
CA THR A 797 -11.61 -34.30 10.54
C THR A 797 -12.15 -33.44 11.66
N VAL A 798 -12.44 -34.05 12.82
CA VAL A 798 -13.07 -33.40 13.96
C VAL A 798 -12.22 -33.54 15.22
N ASN A 799 -11.90 -32.44 15.86
CA ASN A 799 -11.36 -32.37 17.21
C ASN A 799 -12.45 -31.82 18.16
N GLY A 800 -12.75 -32.53 19.25
CA GLY A 800 -13.63 -32.05 20.32
C GLY A 800 -12.92 -30.97 21.15
N GLY A 801 -11.76 -31.33 21.70
CA GLY A 801 -10.88 -30.43 22.42
C GLY A 801 -10.89 -30.66 23.93
N ALA A 802 -11.55 -29.78 24.69
CA ALA A 802 -11.45 -29.74 26.14
C ALA A 802 -12.78 -29.54 26.88
N GLY A 803 -13.63 -30.57 26.83
CA GLY A 803 -14.53 -30.88 27.94
C GLY A 803 -15.34 -32.14 27.73
N ASN A 804 -16.68 -32.08 27.82
CA ASN A 804 -17.51 -33.30 27.70
C ASN A 804 -18.34 -33.17 26.42
N ASP A 805 -17.76 -33.58 25.32
CA ASP A 805 -18.19 -33.23 23.99
C ASP A 805 -19.17 -34.28 23.43
N THR A 806 -19.94 -33.89 22.41
CA THR A 806 -20.88 -34.78 21.72
C THR A 806 -20.69 -34.62 20.23
N ILE A 807 -19.98 -35.56 19.62
CA ILE A 807 -19.58 -35.56 18.22
C ILE A 807 -20.38 -36.63 17.47
N LEU A 808 -20.92 -36.26 16.31
CA LEU A 808 -21.61 -37.16 15.39
C LEU A 808 -21.03 -36.94 13.99
N ALA A 809 -20.07 -37.78 13.57
CA ALA A 809 -19.33 -37.56 12.32
C ALA A 809 -20.23 -37.77 11.08
N GLN A 810 -21.02 -38.85 11.09
CA GLN A 810 -22.11 -39.24 10.16
C GLN A 810 -21.70 -40.06 8.92
N ASP A 811 -21.83 -39.51 7.71
CA ASP A 811 -21.66 -40.27 6.47
C ASP A 811 -20.23 -40.04 5.94
N GLY A 812 -19.25 -40.88 6.28
CA GLY A 812 -17.87 -40.64 5.84
C GLY A 812 -16.82 -41.75 5.96
N ASN A 813 -15.60 -41.35 6.29
CA ASN A 813 -14.47 -42.21 6.71
C ASN A 813 -13.65 -41.26 7.60
N ASP A 814 -14.17 -41.02 8.79
CA ASP A 814 -13.91 -39.79 9.50
C ASP A 814 -12.79 -39.95 10.52
N VAL A 815 -12.08 -38.86 10.81
CA VAL A 815 -10.99 -38.83 11.79
C VAL A 815 -11.46 -37.97 12.96
N VAL A 816 -11.73 -38.60 14.09
CA VAL A 816 -12.29 -37.93 15.27
C VAL A 816 -11.36 -38.08 16.47
N ASP A 817 -11.02 -36.97 17.12
CA ASP A 817 -10.36 -36.92 18.43
C ASP A 817 -11.30 -36.23 19.43
N GLY A 818 -11.66 -36.90 20.53
CA GLY A 818 -12.44 -36.31 21.62
C GLY A 818 -11.63 -35.34 22.47
N GLY A 819 -10.31 -35.53 22.56
CA GLY A 819 -9.43 -34.71 23.36
C GLY A 819 -9.52 -35.01 24.86
N SER A 820 -10.31 -34.23 25.62
CA SER A 820 -10.26 -34.30 27.09
C SER A 820 -11.54 -33.95 27.86
N GLY A 821 -12.39 -34.97 28.09
CA GLY A 821 -13.15 -35.02 29.34
C GLY A 821 -14.01 -36.25 29.59
N ASN A 822 -15.22 -36.36 29.02
CA ASN A 822 -16.05 -37.58 29.09
C ASN A 822 -16.94 -37.56 27.85
N ASP A 823 -16.35 -37.99 26.74
CA ASP A 823 -16.78 -37.61 25.41
C ASP A 823 -17.72 -38.64 24.81
N HIS A 824 -18.67 -38.19 24.00
CA HIS A 824 -19.62 -39.08 23.32
C HIS A 824 -19.51 -38.93 21.81
N ILE A 825 -18.96 -39.96 21.18
CA ILE A 825 -18.62 -39.97 19.75
C ILE A 825 -19.39 -41.09 19.05
N ASP A 826 -19.95 -40.77 17.89
CA ASP A 826 -20.63 -41.67 16.95
C ASP A 826 -19.98 -41.41 15.58
N GLY A 827 -19.23 -42.37 15.06
CA GLY A 827 -18.60 -42.31 13.73
C GLY A 827 -19.69 -42.26 12.67
N GLY A 828 -20.45 -43.36 12.54
CA GLY A 828 -21.70 -43.40 11.80
C GLY A 828 -21.69 -44.44 10.70
N THR A 829 -21.30 -44.05 9.48
CA THR A 829 -21.15 -45.00 8.36
C THR A 829 -19.89 -44.68 7.58
N GLY A 830 -18.97 -45.64 7.49
CA GLY A 830 -17.65 -45.36 6.98
C GLY A 830 -16.59 -46.29 7.52
N HIS A 831 -15.34 -46.00 7.19
CA HIS A 831 -14.17 -46.57 7.85
C HIS A 831 -13.55 -45.50 8.74
N ASP A 832 -14.01 -45.42 9.98
CA ASP A 832 -13.75 -44.31 10.87
C ASP A 832 -12.53 -44.56 11.78
N THR A 833 -11.86 -43.48 12.17
CA THR A 833 -10.72 -43.48 13.09
C THR A 833 -11.05 -42.57 14.26
N ILE A 834 -11.38 -43.17 15.40
CA ILE A 834 -11.88 -42.47 16.59
C ILE A 834 -10.87 -42.59 17.73
N THR A 835 -10.54 -41.48 18.38
CA THR A 835 -9.78 -41.41 19.63
C THR A 835 -10.64 -40.73 20.70
N GLY A 836 -10.80 -41.32 21.89
CA GLY A 836 -11.49 -40.69 23.03
C GLY A 836 -10.62 -39.65 23.72
N GLY A 837 -9.42 -40.07 24.12
CA GLY A 837 -8.39 -39.20 24.69
C GLY A 837 -8.25 -39.38 26.20
N THR A 838 -8.74 -38.43 27.01
CA THR A 838 -8.66 -38.53 28.48
C THR A 838 -10.01 -38.32 29.17
N GLY A 839 -10.66 -39.42 29.55
CA GLY A 839 -11.94 -39.33 30.22
C GLY A 839 -12.61 -40.65 30.57
N ASN A 840 -13.94 -40.66 30.57
CA ASN A 840 -14.71 -41.92 30.63
C ASN A 840 -15.63 -41.87 29.42
N ASP A 841 -15.08 -42.27 28.28
CA ASP A 841 -15.59 -41.89 26.97
C ASP A 841 -16.56 -42.94 26.44
N THR A 842 -17.43 -42.55 25.51
CA THR A 842 -18.44 -43.42 24.90
C THR A 842 -18.34 -43.29 23.38
N LEU A 843 -17.62 -44.24 22.79
CA LEU A 843 -17.18 -44.27 21.41
C LEU A 843 -17.94 -45.35 20.65
N LEU A 844 -18.65 -44.95 19.60
CA LEU A 844 -19.37 -45.85 18.69
C LEU A 844 -18.73 -45.69 17.30
N GLY A 845 -18.30 -46.80 16.69
CA GLY A 845 -17.83 -46.84 15.30
C GLY A 845 -19.00 -46.65 14.34
N GLY A 846 -19.66 -47.75 13.97
CA GLY A 846 -20.93 -47.72 13.26
C GLY A 846 -21.05 -48.80 12.17
N ASP A 847 -21.24 -48.36 10.92
CA ASP A 847 -21.32 -49.20 9.72
C ASP A 847 -20.01 -49.12 8.89
N GLY A 848 -18.96 -49.84 9.28
CA GLY A 848 -17.81 -50.22 8.43
C GLY A 848 -16.59 -50.68 9.25
N ASP A 849 -15.46 -51.01 8.60
CA ASP A 849 -14.28 -51.53 9.31
C ASP A 849 -13.57 -50.37 10.05
N ASP A 850 -13.80 -50.24 11.35
CA ASP A 850 -13.43 -49.06 12.15
C ASP A 850 -12.16 -49.25 13.02
N THR A 851 -11.56 -48.13 13.43
CA THR A 851 -10.42 -48.10 14.38
C THR A 851 -10.71 -47.16 15.54
N ILE A 852 -10.79 -47.69 16.76
CA ILE A 852 -11.22 -46.94 17.95
C ILE A 852 -10.17 -47.08 19.08
N GLU A 853 -9.64 -45.95 19.56
CA GLU A 853 -8.75 -45.87 20.73
C GLU A 853 -9.45 -45.11 21.88
N GLY A 854 -9.60 -45.72 23.05
CA GLY A 854 -10.20 -45.08 24.24
C GLY A 854 -9.29 -44.01 24.84
N GLY A 855 -8.10 -44.44 25.27
CA GLY A 855 -7.06 -43.59 25.86
C GLY A 855 -6.90 -43.83 27.35
N THR A 856 -7.41 -42.93 28.20
CA THR A 856 -7.32 -43.07 29.67
C THR A 856 -8.62 -42.76 30.40
N GLY A 857 -9.27 -43.80 30.95
CA GLY A 857 -10.09 -43.70 32.15
C GLY A 857 -11.05 -44.87 32.38
N ASN A 858 -12.32 -44.83 31.98
CA ASN A 858 -13.19 -46.03 32.07
C ASN A 858 -14.17 -46.00 30.89
N ASP A 859 -13.71 -46.52 29.76
CA ASP A 859 -14.27 -46.17 28.46
C ASP A 859 -15.24 -47.24 27.95
N HIS A 860 -16.16 -46.82 27.07
CA HIS A 860 -17.13 -47.69 26.43
C HIS A 860 -16.99 -47.60 24.92
N LEU A 861 -16.46 -48.65 24.31
CA LEU A 861 -16.20 -48.77 22.87
C LEU A 861 -17.19 -49.80 22.29
N ASP A 862 -17.85 -49.47 21.19
CA ASP A 862 -18.71 -50.36 20.40
C ASP A 862 -18.32 -50.20 18.91
N GLY A 863 -17.77 -51.24 18.29
CA GLY A 863 -17.33 -51.21 16.88
C GLY A 863 -18.52 -51.09 15.94
N GLY A 864 -19.52 -51.96 16.12
CA GLY A 864 -20.79 -51.93 15.40
C GLY A 864 -20.86 -53.01 14.34
N THR A 865 -20.62 -52.67 13.08
CA THR A 865 -20.61 -53.63 11.96
C THR A 865 -19.47 -53.37 10.99
N GLY A 866 -18.46 -54.22 11.04
CA GLY A 866 -17.25 -54.14 10.23
C GLY A 866 -16.23 -55.14 10.72
N HIS A 867 -14.99 -55.03 10.26
CA HIS A 867 -13.84 -55.73 10.84
C HIS A 867 -13.07 -54.77 11.76
N ASP A 868 -13.50 -54.67 13.00
CA ASP A 868 -13.20 -53.49 13.83
C ASP A 868 -11.95 -53.68 14.69
N THR A 869 -11.21 -52.61 14.94
CA THR A 869 -10.01 -52.59 15.80
C THR A 869 -10.22 -51.67 16.99
N LEU A 870 -10.44 -52.25 18.17
CA LEU A 870 -10.71 -51.52 19.42
C LEU A 870 -9.53 -51.65 20.39
N VAL A 871 -9.05 -50.52 20.91
CA VAL A 871 -7.98 -50.44 21.92
C VAL A 871 -8.44 -49.52 23.05
N ALA A 872 -8.77 -50.06 24.22
CA ALA A 872 -9.30 -49.22 25.31
C ALA A 872 -8.23 -48.35 25.98
N GLY A 873 -7.21 -48.94 26.63
CA GLY A 873 -6.05 -48.18 27.13
C GLY A 873 -5.79 -48.35 28.62
N GLU A 874 -5.76 -47.26 29.40
CA GLU A 874 -5.69 -47.34 30.88
C GLU A 874 -7.09 -47.17 31.50
N GLY A 875 -7.69 -48.22 32.08
CA GLY A 875 -9.02 -48.05 32.65
C GLY A 875 -9.69 -49.19 33.43
N ASN A 876 -10.99 -49.41 33.18
CA ASN A 876 -11.81 -50.57 33.55
C ASN A 876 -12.94 -50.64 32.51
N ASP A 877 -12.59 -51.08 31.32
CA ASP A 877 -13.25 -50.61 30.10
C ASP A 877 -14.29 -51.61 29.59
N VAL A 878 -15.14 -51.19 28.66
CA VAL A 878 -16.18 -52.03 28.05
C VAL A 878 -16.07 -51.95 26.53
N LEU A 879 -15.51 -52.99 25.92
CA LEU A 879 -15.35 -53.14 24.48
C LEU A 879 -16.40 -54.11 23.94
N ILE A 880 -17.08 -53.71 22.88
CA ILE A 880 -18.00 -54.53 22.09
C ILE A 880 -17.50 -54.49 20.64
N GLY A 881 -17.20 -55.64 20.02
CA GLY A 881 -16.85 -55.72 18.60
C GLY A 881 -18.08 -55.45 17.75
N GLY A 882 -18.89 -56.50 17.58
CA GLY A 882 -20.25 -56.41 17.08
C GLY A 882 -20.52 -57.41 15.97
N HIS A 883 -20.27 -57.00 14.73
CA HIS A 883 -20.62 -57.73 13.51
C HIS A 883 -19.47 -57.81 12.48
N GLY A 884 -18.36 -58.47 12.84
CA GLY A 884 -17.41 -59.03 11.87
C GLY A 884 -16.31 -59.82 12.54
N ASP A 885 -15.14 -59.95 11.88
CA ASP A 885 -13.96 -60.57 12.50
C ASP A 885 -13.15 -59.45 13.18
N ASP A 886 -13.35 -59.24 14.48
CA ASP A 886 -12.91 -58.04 15.20
C ASP A 886 -11.60 -58.23 16.00
N SER A 887 -10.95 -57.14 16.42
CA SER A 887 -9.70 -57.13 17.19
C SER A 887 -9.81 -56.22 18.42
N LEU A 888 -10.03 -56.80 19.60
CA LEU A 888 -10.28 -56.09 20.86
C LEU A 888 -9.09 -56.18 21.83
N ASN A 889 -8.60 -55.03 22.30
CA ASN A 889 -7.50 -54.88 23.25
C ASN A 889 -7.95 -54.06 24.48
N GLY A 890 -8.07 -54.70 25.65
CA GLY A 890 -8.48 -54.04 26.90
C GLY A 890 -7.41 -53.11 27.49
N GLY A 891 -6.13 -53.43 27.31
CA GLY A 891 -5.03 -52.58 27.76
C GLY A 891 -4.65 -52.81 29.23
N ALA A 892 -5.15 -52.00 30.15
CA ALA A 892 -4.74 -52.01 31.54
C ALA A 892 -5.88 -51.62 32.51
N GLY A 893 -6.75 -52.57 32.84
CA GLY A 893 -7.83 -52.35 33.79
C GLY A 893 -8.38 -53.59 34.46
N ASN A 894 -9.70 -53.71 34.49
CA ASN A 894 -10.42 -54.95 34.80
C ASN A 894 -11.56 -54.99 33.79
N ASP A 895 -11.20 -55.39 32.57
CA ASP A 895 -11.88 -54.91 31.38
C ASP A 895 -12.94 -55.93 30.93
N ARG A 896 -13.98 -55.46 30.25
CA ARG A 896 -15.06 -56.30 29.71
C ARG A 896 -15.03 -56.25 28.19
N LEU A 897 -14.69 -57.37 27.57
CA LEU A 897 -14.62 -57.51 26.11
C LEU A 897 -15.74 -58.46 25.64
N ASP A 898 -16.46 -58.10 24.59
CA ASP A 898 -17.56 -58.88 23.98
C ASP A 898 -17.44 -58.82 22.45
N GLY A 899 -17.00 -59.89 21.77
CA GLY A 899 -16.72 -59.85 20.32
C GLY A 899 -17.98 -59.79 19.47
N GLY A 900 -19.04 -60.48 19.89
CA GLY A 900 -20.33 -60.44 19.19
C GLY A 900 -20.45 -61.54 18.14
N THR A 901 -20.21 -61.25 16.86
CA THR A 901 -20.35 -62.25 15.78
C THR A 901 -19.27 -62.18 14.69
N GLY A 902 -18.27 -63.04 14.82
CA GLY A 902 -17.35 -63.43 13.76
C GLY A 902 -16.18 -64.20 14.34
N ASN A 903 -14.98 -64.06 13.78
CA ASN A 903 -13.79 -64.79 14.23
C ASN A 903 -12.85 -63.82 14.98
N ASP A 904 -13.24 -63.50 16.20
CA ASP A 904 -12.71 -62.33 16.91
C ASP A 904 -11.37 -62.62 17.59
N THR A 905 -10.52 -61.59 17.71
CA THR A 905 -9.21 -61.65 18.38
C THR A 905 -9.21 -60.77 19.61
N PHE A 906 -8.94 -61.37 20.78
CA PHE A 906 -8.96 -60.67 22.07
C PHE A 906 -7.56 -60.61 22.69
N TYR A 907 -7.22 -59.47 23.28
CA TYR A 907 -6.12 -59.30 24.21
C TYR A 907 -6.63 -58.53 25.44
N GLY A 908 -6.81 -59.23 26.57
CA GLY A 908 -7.31 -58.58 27.80
C GLY A 908 -6.38 -57.46 28.27
N GLY A 909 -5.08 -57.74 28.31
CA GLY A 909 -4.07 -56.80 28.75
C GLY A 909 -3.63 -57.09 30.18
N THR A 910 -3.48 -56.07 31.03
CA THR A 910 -3.08 -56.26 32.43
C THR A 910 -4.22 -55.96 33.39
N GLY A 911 -4.79 -57.00 34.00
CA GLY A 911 -5.94 -56.78 34.85
C GLY A 911 -6.54 -58.02 35.47
N SER A 912 -7.87 -58.05 35.47
CA SER A 912 -8.68 -59.22 35.77
C SER A 912 -9.91 -59.16 34.87
N ASP A 913 -9.73 -59.63 33.64
CA ASP A 913 -10.62 -59.26 32.56
C ASP A 913 -11.76 -60.28 32.38
N THR A 914 -12.87 -59.81 31.81
CA THR A 914 -14.07 -60.59 31.52
C THR A 914 -14.31 -60.60 30.02
N ILE A 915 -13.83 -61.63 29.34
CA ILE A 915 -13.93 -61.77 27.89
C ILE A 915 -15.07 -62.73 27.53
N ALA A 916 -15.91 -62.32 26.58
CA ALA A 916 -16.91 -63.14 25.91
C ALA A 916 -16.65 -63.10 24.40
N GLY A 917 -16.42 -64.26 23.78
CA GLY A 917 -16.22 -64.36 22.34
C GLY A 917 -17.45 -63.95 21.54
N GLY A 918 -18.56 -64.67 21.76
CA GLY A 918 -19.78 -64.49 20.99
C GLY A 918 -20.02 -65.70 20.10
N THR A 919 -20.21 -65.48 18.79
CA THR A 919 -20.43 -66.57 17.83
C THR A 919 -19.40 -66.58 16.69
N GLY A 920 -18.49 -67.56 16.72
CA GLY A 920 -17.59 -67.91 15.62
C GLY A 920 -16.29 -68.54 16.15
N GLN A 921 -15.19 -68.43 15.40
CA GLN A 921 -13.91 -69.07 15.76
C GLN A 921 -12.94 -68.08 16.41
N ASP A 922 -13.25 -67.74 17.66
CA ASP A 922 -12.52 -66.73 18.41
C ASP A 922 -11.12 -67.17 18.87
N THR A 923 -10.22 -66.19 18.95
CA THR A 923 -8.81 -66.29 19.35
C THR A 923 -8.54 -65.43 20.59
N TYR A 924 -8.10 -66.05 21.69
CA TYR A 924 -7.81 -65.36 22.94
C TYR A 924 -6.28 -65.30 23.18
N LEU A 925 -5.71 -64.10 23.15
CA LEU A 925 -4.29 -63.83 23.40
C LEU A 925 -4.08 -63.48 24.88
N ALA A 926 -3.43 -64.37 25.62
CA ALA A 926 -3.35 -64.26 27.08
C ALA A 926 -2.15 -63.43 27.59
N ASP A 927 -2.37 -62.58 28.60
CA ASP A 927 -1.27 -62.04 29.42
C ASP A 927 -0.84 -63.00 30.54
N THR A 928 0.37 -62.78 31.01
CA THR A 928 1.12 -63.52 32.01
C THR A 928 0.51 -63.58 33.43
N LYS A 929 -0.66 -62.97 33.74
CA LYS A 929 -1.27 -63.02 35.09
C LYS A 929 -2.81 -62.96 35.17
N VAL A 930 -3.41 -64.15 35.32
CA VAL A 930 -4.63 -64.44 36.11
C VAL A 930 -5.82 -63.48 35.91
N ASP A 931 -6.51 -63.65 34.80
CA ASP A 931 -7.92 -63.24 34.67
C ASP A 931 -8.80 -64.11 35.58
N GLU A 932 -9.69 -63.50 36.37
CA GLU A 932 -10.52 -64.24 37.34
C GLU A 932 -11.65 -65.04 36.67
N TYR A 933 -12.15 -64.59 35.49
CA TYR A 933 -13.27 -65.24 34.77
C TYR A 933 -13.18 -65.10 33.23
N ILE A 934 -12.50 -66.04 32.56
CA ILE A 934 -12.80 -66.30 31.13
C ILE A 934 -14.18 -66.97 31.04
N HIS A 935 -15.22 -66.16 30.86
CA HIS A 935 -16.58 -66.64 30.56
C HIS A 935 -16.67 -67.04 29.08
N ALA A 936 -15.94 -68.08 28.71
CA ALA A 936 -16.21 -68.82 27.49
C ALA A 936 -17.60 -69.47 27.61
N ILE A 937 -18.65 -68.73 27.26
CA ILE A 937 -19.96 -69.27 26.96
C ILE A 937 -19.81 -70.01 25.64
N ILE A 938 -19.24 -71.20 25.73
CA ILE A 938 -19.31 -72.20 24.66
C ILE A 938 -20.80 -72.49 24.51
N ASP A 939 -21.39 -71.92 23.47
CA ASP A 939 -22.77 -72.23 23.10
C ASP A 939 -22.86 -73.70 22.62
N ASN A 940 -24.02 -74.13 22.12
CA ASN A 940 -24.19 -75.55 21.78
C ASN A 940 -23.54 -75.96 20.45
N GLU A 941 -22.73 -75.10 19.80
CA GLU A 941 -22.13 -75.35 18.48
C GLU A 941 -20.60 -75.62 18.55
N GLY A 942 -19.89 -74.96 19.48
CA GLY A 942 -18.66 -75.46 20.11
C GLY A 942 -17.41 -75.67 19.24
N ASP A 943 -16.80 -74.58 18.73
CA ASP A 943 -15.52 -74.62 18.00
C ASP A 943 -14.47 -73.55 18.37
N GLY A 944 -14.70 -72.69 19.37
CA GLY A 944 -13.70 -71.72 19.86
C GLY A 944 -12.41 -72.37 20.42
N THR A 945 -11.25 -71.77 20.12
CA THR A 945 -9.92 -72.29 20.49
C THR A 945 -9.23 -71.43 21.56
N VAL A 946 -8.94 -72.03 22.72
CA VAL A 946 -8.06 -71.46 23.75
C VAL A 946 -6.68 -72.11 23.64
N GLU A 947 -5.63 -71.33 23.36
CA GLU A 947 -4.25 -71.83 23.39
C GLU A 947 -3.69 -71.84 24.83
N GLU A 948 -3.22 -73.01 25.30
CA GLU A 948 -2.87 -73.21 26.71
C GLU A 948 -1.46 -72.68 27.10
N PHE A 949 -1.41 -71.98 28.22
CA PHE A 949 -0.27 -71.24 28.79
C PHE A 949 1.08 -71.95 28.96
N ARG A 950 2.16 -71.14 28.98
CA ARG A 950 3.44 -71.46 29.65
C ARG A 950 3.73 -70.56 30.86
N GLY A 951 3.24 -70.95 32.04
CA GLY A 951 3.95 -70.68 33.31
C GLY A 951 3.26 -69.77 34.34
N GLY A 952 2.36 -70.34 35.14
CA GLY A 952 1.80 -69.72 36.35
C GLY A 952 1.21 -70.78 37.29
N THR A 953 1.08 -70.48 38.58
CA THR A 953 0.43 -71.41 39.53
C THR A 953 -1.08 -71.37 39.40
N ILE A 954 -1.69 -72.55 39.22
CA ILE A 954 -3.13 -72.78 39.35
C ILE A 954 -3.62 -72.28 40.72
N ASP A 955 -4.67 -71.45 40.73
CA ASP A 955 -5.59 -71.37 41.86
C ASP A 955 -7.06 -71.37 41.37
N GLN A 956 -7.97 -71.70 42.28
CA GLN A 956 -9.33 -72.21 42.08
C GLN A 956 -10.24 -71.51 41.04
N VAL A 957 -10.81 -72.32 40.13
CA VAL A 957 -12.16 -72.07 39.58
C VAL A 957 -13.19 -72.50 40.64
N ASP A 958 -13.81 -71.53 41.31
CA ASP A 958 -14.95 -71.75 42.22
C ASP A 958 -16.28 -71.44 41.48
N ASP A 959 -17.29 -72.28 41.72
CA ASP A 959 -18.67 -72.21 41.19
C ASP A 959 -18.89 -72.12 39.66
N VAL A 960 -18.87 -73.28 38.98
CA VAL A 960 -19.70 -73.52 37.78
C VAL A 960 -20.97 -74.28 38.16
N GLU A 961 -21.96 -73.57 38.71
CA GLU A 961 -23.27 -74.14 39.08
C GLU A 961 -24.25 -74.13 37.88
N HIS A 962 -24.02 -74.95 36.85
CA HIS A 962 -25.07 -75.63 36.04
C HIS A 962 -24.48 -76.52 34.92
N TYR A 963 -24.56 -77.85 35.08
CA TYR A 963 -24.63 -78.76 33.94
C TYR A 963 -25.80 -79.74 34.14
N VAL A 964 -26.95 -79.39 33.57
CA VAL A 964 -28.12 -80.29 33.52
C VAL A 964 -27.98 -81.19 32.31
N ALA A 965 -27.38 -82.37 32.52
CA ALA A 965 -27.36 -83.41 31.51
C ALA A 965 -28.78 -83.98 31.29
N ASP A 966 -29.35 -83.78 30.10
CA ASP A 966 -30.49 -84.59 29.63
C ASP A 966 -29.96 -85.92 29.07
N GLU A 967 -30.33 -87.03 29.69
CA GLU A 967 -29.80 -88.38 29.43
C GLU A 967 -30.30 -89.00 28.10
N THR A 968 -29.98 -88.45 26.91
CA THR A 968 -30.47 -89.05 25.64
C THR A 968 -29.51 -89.26 24.46
N SER A 969 -28.18 -89.23 24.62
CA SER A 969 -27.27 -89.85 23.62
C SER A 969 -25.96 -90.39 24.19
N TYR A 970 -25.63 -91.65 23.85
CA TYR A 970 -24.36 -92.30 24.17
C TYR A 970 -23.37 -92.19 22.98
N ASP A 971 -22.40 -91.26 22.99
CA ASP A 971 -21.06 -91.48 22.38
C ASP A 971 -19.98 -90.45 22.80
N ASP A 972 -19.70 -90.30 24.10
CA ASP A 972 -18.57 -89.44 24.54
C ASP A 972 -17.24 -90.20 24.54
N ARG A 973 -16.40 -89.89 23.55
CA ARG A 973 -14.99 -90.29 23.48
C ARG A 973 -14.07 -89.11 23.79
N ILE A 974 -13.59 -89.03 25.03
CA ILE A 974 -12.44 -88.18 25.34
C ILE A 974 -11.22 -88.70 24.59
N THR A 975 -10.67 -87.87 23.69
CA THR A 975 -9.41 -88.11 22.99
C THR A 975 -8.41 -87.05 23.44
N LEU A 976 -7.49 -87.42 24.33
CA LEU A 976 -6.36 -86.57 24.71
C LEU A 976 -5.19 -86.84 23.75
N SER A 977 -5.02 -85.96 22.77
CA SER A 977 -3.82 -85.87 21.94
C SER A 977 -3.04 -84.61 22.33
N THR A 978 -2.07 -84.76 23.23
CA THR A 978 -1.17 -83.66 23.63
C THR A 978 0.26 -83.99 23.19
N THR A 979 0.96 -82.97 22.69
CA THR A 979 2.35 -83.06 22.22
C THR A 979 3.26 -82.49 23.30
N VAL A 980 3.97 -83.35 24.04
CA VAL A 980 4.88 -82.91 25.11
C VAL A 980 6.22 -82.48 24.52
N THR A 981 6.48 -81.16 24.50
CA THR A 981 7.65 -80.55 23.86
C THR A 981 8.83 -80.27 24.78
N ASP A 982 8.67 -80.32 26.11
CA ASP A 982 9.79 -80.28 27.07
C ASP A 982 9.74 -81.42 28.10
N ARG A 983 10.87 -82.13 28.21
CA ARG A 983 11.13 -83.20 29.19
C ARG A 983 11.12 -82.76 30.65
N SER A 984 11.22 -81.45 30.94
CA SER A 984 11.22 -80.94 32.33
C SER A 984 9.85 -81.04 33.02
N THR A 985 8.78 -81.14 32.23
CA THR A 985 7.37 -81.10 32.66
C THR A 985 6.87 -82.38 33.35
N ILE A 986 7.56 -83.52 33.21
CA ILE A 986 7.16 -84.78 33.83
C ILE A 986 7.68 -84.87 35.27
N GLN A 987 6.93 -84.30 36.21
CA GLN A 987 7.07 -84.59 37.64
C GLN A 987 5.74 -85.11 38.20
N GLY A 988 5.81 -86.13 39.09
CA GLY A 988 4.64 -86.61 39.83
C GLY A 988 3.98 -87.92 39.35
N ILE A 989 4.55 -88.64 38.38
CA ILE A 989 4.10 -90.03 38.11
C ILE A 989 4.43 -90.88 39.34
N ASP A 990 3.40 -91.41 39.99
CA ASP A 990 3.55 -92.26 41.18
C ASP A 990 4.28 -93.57 40.83
N ASN A 991 5.03 -94.11 41.80
CA ASN A 991 5.89 -95.27 41.60
C ASN A 991 5.09 -96.58 41.40
N ASP A 992 3.79 -96.56 41.70
CA ASP A 992 2.88 -97.71 41.60
C ASP A 992 2.22 -97.88 40.21
N VAL A 993 2.54 -97.00 39.24
CA VAL A 993 1.97 -97.01 37.88
C VAL A 993 2.66 -98.03 36.96
N THR A 994 2.00 -99.17 36.72
CA THR A 994 2.45 -100.21 35.77
C THR A 994 2.09 -99.92 34.32
N GLY A 995 2.96 -100.25 33.36
CA GLY A 995 2.68 -100.09 31.92
C GLY A 995 3.65 -100.78 30.97
N ILE A 996 3.45 -100.57 29.66
CA ILE A 996 4.21 -101.15 28.54
C ILE A 996 4.58 -100.07 27.52
N PHE A 997 5.88 -99.87 27.26
CA PHE A 997 6.41 -99.06 26.17
C PHE A 997 6.67 -99.93 24.92
N THR A 998 6.23 -99.48 23.74
CA THR A 998 6.38 -100.19 22.46
C THR A 998 7.12 -99.30 21.46
N PRO A 999 8.39 -99.61 21.10
CA PRO A 999 9.17 -98.77 20.18
C PRO A 999 8.55 -98.65 18.79
N ALA A 1000 8.45 -97.43 18.27
CA ALA A 1000 7.91 -97.12 16.93
C ALA A 1000 8.68 -97.84 15.81
N ASN A 1001 9.96 -98.11 16.05
CA ASN A 1001 10.88 -98.79 15.13
C ASN A 1001 10.59 -100.30 14.96
N GLY A 1002 9.48 -100.83 15.52
CA GLY A 1002 9.11 -102.24 15.48
C GLY A 1002 9.88 -103.12 16.48
N GLY A 1003 10.43 -102.52 17.54
CA GLY A 1003 11.17 -103.22 18.60
C GLY A 1003 10.26 -104.04 19.53
N THR A 1004 10.86 -104.92 20.34
CA THR A 1004 10.12 -105.67 21.38
C THR A 1004 9.66 -104.71 22.48
N ALA A 1005 8.39 -104.80 22.88
CA ALA A 1005 7.83 -103.96 23.93
C ALA A 1005 8.46 -104.24 25.32
N ILE A 1006 8.61 -103.18 26.11
CA ILE A 1006 9.29 -103.14 27.41
C ILE A 1006 8.25 -102.82 28.49
N SER A 1007 8.18 -103.61 29.56
CA SER A 1007 7.29 -103.34 30.70
C SER A 1007 7.97 -102.44 31.74
N PHE A 1008 7.21 -101.62 32.46
CA PHE A 1008 7.70 -100.73 33.52
C PHE A 1008 6.74 -100.66 34.71
N GLY A 1009 7.23 -100.18 35.86
CA GLY A 1009 6.41 -99.87 37.04
C GLY A 1009 6.15 -101.04 38.01
N GLY A 1010 7.07 -102.01 38.11
CA GLY A 1010 6.99 -103.08 39.10
C GLY A 1010 8.36 -103.44 39.69
N ASP A 1011 8.37 -104.12 40.84
CA ASP A 1011 9.59 -104.50 41.57
C ASP A 1011 10.60 -105.29 40.70
N GLY A 1012 11.61 -104.58 40.19
CA GLY A 1012 12.70 -105.15 39.38
C GLY A 1012 12.61 -104.89 37.86
N GLU A 1013 11.54 -104.24 37.39
CA GLU A 1013 11.42 -103.74 36.01
C GLU A 1013 12.00 -102.31 35.87
N PRO A 1014 12.44 -101.88 34.67
CA PRO A 1014 12.93 -100.51 34.45
C PRO A 1014 11.84 -99.45 34.68
N ARG A 1015 12.22 -98.24 35.08
CA ARG A 1015 11.28 -97.12 35.24
C ARG A 1015 11.02 -96.45 33.89
N LEU A 1016 9.85 -95.85 33.72
CA LEU A 1016 9.51 -95.11 32.48
C LEU A 1016 10.55 -94.00 32.17
N SER A 1017 11.02 -93.30 33.19
CA SER A 1017 12.10 -92.30 33.09
C SER A 1017 13.42 -92.86 32.56
N ASP A 1018 13.71 -94.15 32.81
CA ASP A 1018 14.96 -94.80 32.39
C ASP A 1018 14.86 -95.32 30.95
N ILE A 1019 13.64 -95.58 30.46
CA ILE A 1019 13.35 -95.99 29.07
C ILE A 1019 13.39 -94.77 28.12
N LEU A 1020 12.90 -93.63 28.60
CA LEU A 1020 12.88 -92.34 27.88
C LEU A 1020 14.19 -91.56 27.96
N ALA A 1021 15.23 -92.09 28.61
CA ALA A 1021 16.54 -91.45 28.76
C ALA A 1021 17.46 -91.56 27.54
N ASP A 1022 17.06 -92.32 26.51
CA ASP A 1022 17.77 -92.44 25.23
C ASP A 1022 17.07 -91.59 24.16
N PRO A 1023 17.73 -90.55 23.59
CA PRO A 1023 17.10 -89.59 22.70
C PRO A 1023 16.67 -90.14 21.33
N PHE A 1024 16.89 -91.43 21.03
CA PHE A 1024 16.48 -92.07 19.77
C PHE A 1024 15.31 -93.06 19.92
N ASN A 1025 14.69 -93.15 21.10
CA ASN A 1025 13.55 -94.04 21.37
C ASN A 1025 12.18 -93.36 21.15
N ALA A 1026 11.68 -93.34 19.91
CA ALA A 1026 10.26 -93.09 19.65
C ALA A 1026 9.41 -94.35 19.96
N GLY A 1027 8.18 -94.19 20.45
CA GLY A 1027 7.29 -95.33 20.76
C GLY A 1027 6.08 -95.04 21.65
N ARG A 1028 5.11 -95.96 21.64
CA ARG A 1028 3.80 -95.84 22.31
C ARG A 1028 3.81 -96.39 23.74
N VAL A 1029 3.19 -95.69 24.70
CA VAL A 1029 3.11 -96.08 26.12
C VAL A 1029 1.69 -96.48 26.54
N THR A 1030 1.48 -97.75 26.86
CA THR A 1030 0.19 -98.24 27.38
C THR A 1030 0.29 -98.42 28.89
N ILE A 1031 -0.39 -97.58 29.66
CA ILE A 1031 -0.49 -97.71 31.13
C ILE A 1031 -1.62 -98.69 31.48
N THR A 1032 -1.42 -99.53 32.50
CA THR A 1032 -2.30 -100.69 32.79
C THR A 1032 -2.68 -100.87 34.27
N GLY A 1033 -2.40 -99.91 35.16
CA GLY A 1033 -2.77 -100.00 36.59
C GLY A 1033 -3.14 -98.66 37.23
N GLY A 1034 -4.35 -98.61 37.78
CA GLY A 1034 -4.99 -97.53 38.55
C GLY A 1034 -6.38 -98.01 38.99
N ASP A 1035 -6.93 -97.51 40.10
CA ASP A 1035 -8.01 -98.19 40.85
C ASP A 1035 -9.46 -97.81 40.46
N GLU A 1036 -10.39 -97.70 41.43
CA GLU A 1036 -11.70 -98.38 41.40
C GLU A 1036 -12.79 -97.84 40.42
N ALA A 1037 -12.44 -96.94 39.50
CA ALA A 1037 -13.34 -96.40 38.45
C ALA A 1037 -13.06 -96.89 37.02
N GLY A 1038 -11.93 -97.57 36.76
CA GLY A 1038 -11.78 -98.46 35.59
C GLY A 1038 -11.95 -97.87 34.18
N LYS A 1039 -11.51 -96.63 33.93
CA LYS A 1039 -11.41 -96.04 32.56
C LYS A 1039 -10.23 -95.06 32.44
N ILE A 1040 -9.12 -95.47 31.80
CA ILE A 1040 -8.13 -94.57 31.16
C ILE A 1040 -7.66 -95.23 29.84
N GLY A 1041 -7.40 -94.43 28.81
CA GLY A 1041 -7.06 -94.86 27.44
C GLY A 1041 -5.57 -95.16 27.18
N ASN A 1042 -5.22 -95.35 25.91
CA ASN A 1042 -3.82 -95.51 25.47
C ASN A 1042 -3.13 -94.14 25.36
N ILE A 1043 -1.83 -94.06 25.67
CA ILE A 1043 -0.99 -92.90 25.35
C ILE A 1043 -0.04 -93.31 24.20
N SER A 1044 0.09 -92.50 23.16
CA SER A 1044 1.00 -92.76 22.04
C SER A 1044 1.89 -91.57 21.77
N PHE A 1045 3.20 -91.78 21.82
CA PHE A 1045 4.19 -90.84 21.28
C PHE A 1045 4.56 -91.34 19.88
N GLU A 1046 4.07 -90.65 18.85
CA GLU A 1046 4.40 -90.91 17.46
C GLU A 1046 4.97 -89.63 16.85
N ASN A 1047 6.12 -89.78 16.18
CA ASN A 1047 6.87 -88.79 15.42
C ASN A 1047 7.38 -87.54 16.16
N PHE A 1048 8.71 -87.45 16.28
CA PHE A 1048 9.40 -86.17 16.39
C PHE A 1048 9.59 -85.61 14.97
N GLU A 1049 8.87 -84.55 14.59
CA GLU A 1049 9.29 -83.64 13.51
C GLU A 1049 10.22 -82.61 14.19
N ILE A 1050 11.53 -82.58 13.90
CA ILE A 1050 12.19 -82.17 12.65
C ILE A 1050 11.95 -80.68 12.33
N ILE A 1051 12.69 -79.84 13.07
CA ILE A 1051 13.47 -78.67 12.59
C ILE A 1051 12.79 -77.77 11.56
N ASP A 1052 12.54 -76.50 11.88
CA ASP A 1052 12.13 -75.50 10.88
C ASP A 1052 13.32 -74.60 10.50
N PHE A 1053 13.78 -74.65 9.25
CA PHE A 1053 14.86 -73.77 8.75
C PHE A 1053 14.28 -72.59 7.98
N ASP A 1054 13.91 -71.52 8.69
CA ASP A 1054 13.61 -70.24 8.07
C ASP A 1054 14.87 -69.39 7.85
N ILE A 1055 15.81 -69.94 7.05
CA ILE A 1055 17.14 -69.33 6.82
C ILE A 1055 17.51 -69.24 5.33
N VAL A 1056 18.22 -68.17 5.01
CA VAL A 1056 18.90 -67.87 3.75
C VAL A 1056 20.09 -68.81 3.54
N CYS A 1057 20.05 -69.64 2.49
CA CYS A 1057 21.17 -70.51 2.12
C CYS A 1057 21.33 -70.72 0.60
N PHE A 1058 22.56 -70.96 0.17
CA PHE A 1058 22.94 -71.33 -1.20
C PHE A 1058 23.03 -72.84 -1.36
N THR A 1059 22.79 -73.38 -2.56
CA THR A 1059 23.09 -74.81 -2.82
C THR A 1059 24.54 -75.03 -3.26
N HIS A 1060 25.01 -76.28 -3.15
CA HIS A 1060 26.31 -76.72 -3.66
C HIS A 1060 26.57 -76.26 -5.11
N ASP A 1061 27.83 -75.95 -5.44
CA ASP A 1061 28.29 -75.41 -6.73
C ASP A 1061 27.86 -73.98 -7.10
N THR A 1062 27.09 -73.27 -6.25
CA THR A 1062 26.83 -71.83 -6.44
C THR A 1062 28.15 -71.05 -6.49
N GLN A 1063 28.35 -70.25 -7.52
CA GLN A 1063 29.56 -69.45 -7.73
C GLN A 1063 29.41 -68.08 -7.09
N ILE A 1064 30.22 -67.78 -6.07
CA ILE A 1064 30.28 -66.49 -5.41
C ILE A 1064 31.42 -65.67 -6.01
N LEU A 1065 31.18 -64.38 -6.30
CA LEU A 1065 32.19 -63.49 -6.86
C LEU A 1065 33.21 -63.09 -5.78
N THR A 1066 34.48 -63.47 -5.97
CA THR A 1066 35.59 -63.12 -5.07
C THR A 1066 36.58 -62.18 -5.73
N ALA A 1067 37.55 -61.66 -4.96
CA ALA A 1067 38.66 -60.83 -5.47
C ALA A 1067 39.42 -61.45 -6.67
N ASP A 1068 39.51 -62.78 -6.72
CA ASP A 1068 40.19 -63.54 -7.77
C ASP A 1068 39.22 -64.07 -8.86
N GLY A 1069 37.96 -63.64 -8.83
CA GLY A 1069 36.87 -64.11 -9.71
C GLY A 1069 35.89 -65.06 -9.02
N TYR A 1070 35.02 -65.69 -9.80
CA TYR A 1070 34.01 -66.63 -9.28
C TYR A 1070 34.64 -67.89 -8.67
N ARG A 1071 34.22 -68.25 -7.45
CA ARG A 1071 34.59 -69.48 -6.74
C ARG A 1071 33.34 -70.24 -6.25
N PRO A 1072 33.32 -71.59 -6.22
CA PRO A 1072 32.22 -72.34 -5.64
C PRO A 1072 32.06 -72.07 -4.15
N VAL A 1073 30.82 -71.94 -3.67
CA VAL A 1073 30.49 -71.62 -2.27
C VAL A 1073 31.07 -72.64 -1.28
N GLN A 1074 31.14 -73.93 -1.67
CA GLN A 1074 31.74 -74.98 -0.85
C GLN A 1074 33.27 -74.90 -0.71
N GLU A 1075 33.93 -74.04 -1.48
CA GLU A 1075 35.37 -73.78 -1.40
C GLU A 1075 35.71 -72.47 -0.67
N LEU A 1076 34.72 -71.71 -0.19
CA LEU A 1076 34.95 -70.51 0.61
C LEU A 1076 35.30 -70.86 2.05
N VAL A 1077 36.23 -70.11 2.63
CA VAL A 1077 36.61 -70.20 4.05
C VAL A 1077 36.68 -68.82 4.69
N ALA A 1078 36.64 -68.77 6.02
CA ALA A 1078 36.80 -67.52 6.77
C ALA A 1078 38.11 -66.81 6.38
N GLY A 1079 38.01 -65.52 6.05
CA GLY A 1079 39.09 -64.67 5.53
C GLY A 1079 39.18 -64.58 4.00
N ASP A 1080 38.40 -65.34 3.23
CA ASP A 1080 38.27 -65.12 1.78
C ASP A 1080 37.56 -63.79 1.49
N MET A 1081 38.05 -63.04 0.48
CA MET A 1081 37.49 -61.72 0.12
C MET A 1081 36.41 -61.84 -0.96
N VAL A 1082 35.15 -61.65 -0.59
CA VAL A 1082 33.97 -61.70 -1.48
C VAL A 1082 33.58 -60.29 -1.91
N MET A 1083 33.14 -60.14 -3.16
CA MET A 1083 32.64 -58.87 -3.70
C MET A 1083 31.17 -58.67 -3.28
N THR A 1084 30.94 -57.61 -2.53
CA THR A 1084 29.62 -57.13 -2.09
C THR A 1084 29.16 -55.98 -2.99
N ALA A 1085 27.85 -55.75 -3.05
CA ALA A 1085 27.28 -54.58 -3.74
C ALA A 1085 27.52 -53.28 -2.96
N ASP A 1086 27.37 -53.34 -1.62
CA ASP A 1086 27.35 -52.16 -0.75
C ASP A 1086 28.76 -51.63 -0.38
N GLN A 1087 29.70 -52.53 -0.07
CA GLN A 1087 30.99 -52.17 0.54
C GLN A 1087 32.22 -52.75 -0.20
N GLY A 1088 32.06 -53.21 -1.44
CA GLY A 1088 33.14 -53.79 -2.24
C GLY A 1088 33.66 -55.12 -1.68
N LEU A 1089 34.98 -55.33 -1.68
CA LEU A 1089 35.57 -56.60 -1.21
C LEU A 1089 35.56 -56.68 0.33
N GLN A 1090 34.77 -57.61 0.88
CA GLN A 1090 34.64 -57.86 2.31
C GLN A 1090 35.14 -59.26 2.71
N PRO A 1091 35.76 -59.43 3.89
CA PRO A 1091 36.24 -60.73 4.35
C PRO A 1091 35.07 -61.58 4.89
N VAL A 1092 34.95 -62.81 4.39
CA VAL A 1092 34.01 -63.80 4.95
C VAL A 1092 34.39 -64.07 6.40
N LYS A 1093 33.44 -63.92 7.32
CA LYS A 1093 33.61 -64.21 8.76
C LYS A 1093 33.48 -65.70 9.05
N TRP A 1094 32.46 -66.33 8.47
CA TRP A 1094 32.14 -67.74 8.70
C TRP A 1094 31.44 -68.37 7.49
N VAL A 1095 31.65 -69.69 7.30
CA VAL A 1095 30.95 -70.51 6.32
C VAL A 1095 30.51 -71.81 6.98
N GLY A 1096 29.21 -72.10 6.94
CA GLY A 1096 28.62 -73.35 7.43
C GLY A 1096 27.85 -74.07 6.34
N ASN A 1097 27.58 -75.37 6.53
CA ASN A 1097 26.73 -76.12 5.62
C ASN A 1097 26.01 -77.29 6.31
N ARG A 1098 24.88 -77.70 5.72
CA ARG A 1098 24.09 -78.85 6.18
C ARG A 1098 23.35 -79.52 5.02
N THR A 1099 23.29 -80.86 5.05
CA THR A 1099 22.42 -81.65 4.17
C THR A 1099 21.08 -81.91 4.85
N VAL A 1100 19.98 -81.69 4.12
CA VAL A 1100 18.59 -81.89 4.56
C VAL A 1100 17.78 -82.58 3.45
N PRO A 1101 16.64 -83.23 3.75
CA PRO A 1101 15.76 -83.79 2.72
C PRO A 1101 15.22 -82.69 1.81
N ALA A 1102 15.16 -82.89 0.49
CA ALA A 1102 14.81 -81.82 -0.46
C ALA A 1102 13.30 -81.75 -0.75
N HIS A 1103 12.44 -81.73 0.28
CA HIS A 1103 10.98 -81.67 0.15
C HIS A 1103 10.32 -80.73 1.16
N GLY A 1104 9.06 -80.37 0.94
CA GLY A 1104 8.36 -79.39 1.79
C GLY A 1104 9.05 -78.02 1.77
N LYS A 1105 9.16 -77.37 2.94
CA LYS A 1105 9.88 -76.09 3.13
C LYS A 1105 11.37 -76.16 2.74
N PHE A 1106 11.97 -77.35 2.70
CA PHE A 1106 13.38 -77.55 2.34
C PHE A 1106 13.65 -77.72 0.84
N ALA A 1107 12.61 -77.89 0.01
CA ALA A 1107 12.79 -78.05 -1.44
C ALA A 1107 13.44 -76.76 -2.02
N PRO A 1108 14.57 -76.85 -2.74
CA PRO A 1108 15.27 -75.68 -3.25
C PRO A 1108 14.48 -74.95 -4.34
N VAL A 1109 14.65 -73.64 -4.43
CA VAL A 1109 14.13 -72.80 -5.52
C VAL A 1109 15.24 -72.57 -6.54
N ARG A 1110 14.94 -72.83 -7.82
CA ARG A 1110 15.85 -72.63 -8.94
C ARG A 1110 15.38 -71.46 -9.80
N ILE A 1111 16.29 -70.52 -10.02
CA ILE A 1111 16.13 -69.31 -10.84
C ILE A 1111 16.97 -69.55 -12.11
N GLU A 1112 16.35 -69.56 -13.29
CA GLU A 1112 17.08 -69.76 -14.55
C GLU A 1112 17.99 -68.55 -14.91
N ALA A 1113 18.93 -68.74 -15.82
CA ALA A 1113 19.88 -67.69 -16.21
C ALA A 1113 19.18 -66.46 -16.85
N GLY A 1114 19.63 -65.27 -16.47
CA GLY A 1114 19.15 -63.98 -16.98
C GLY A 1114 17.84 -63.49 -16.38
N VAL A 1115 17.26 -64.19 -15.41
CA VAL A 1115 15.94 -63.85 -14.82
C VAL A 1115 16.08 -62.68 -13.83
N LEU A 1116 17.13 -62.68 -13.01
CA LEU A 1116 17.45 -61.61 -12.05
C LEU A 1116 18.87 -61.06 -12.31
N GLY A 1117 19.22 -60.91 -13.60
CA GLY A 1117 20.57 -60.49 -14.01
C GLY A 1117 21.67 -61.55 -13.86
N ASN A 1118 21.37 -62.74 -13.35
CA ASN A 1118 22.31 -63.84 -13.16
C ASN A 1118 22.89 -64.40 -14.48
N ASP A 1119 24.21 -64.53 -14.55
CA ASP A 1119 24.97 -65.11 -15.68
C ASP A 1119 24.69 -66.61 -15.87
N ALA A 1120 24.33 -67.32 -14.80
CA ALA A 1120 24.05 -68.76 -14.81
C ALA A 1120 22.86 -69.11 -13.89
N PRO A 1121 22.19 -70.27 -14.07
CA PRO A 1121 21.06 -70.65 -13.21
C PRO A 1121 21.50 -70.74 -11.75
N LEU A 1122 20.77 -70.06 -10.86
CA LEU A 1122 21.03 -70.02 -9.43
C LEU A 1122 20.06 -70.97 -8.71
N THR A 1123 20.45 -71.55 -7.59
CA THR A 1123 19.57 -72.43 -6.79
C THR A 1123 19.83 -72.22 -5.29
N VAL A 1124 18.77 -71.91 -4.55
CA VAL A 1124 18.80 -71.38 -3.18
C VAL A 1124 17.67 -71.96 -2.32
N SER A 1125 17.67 -71.72 -1.00
CA SER A 1125 16.54 -72.06 -0.14
C SER A 1125 15.30 -71.21 -0.44
N GLN A 1126 14.11 -71.66 -0.04
CA GLN A 1126 12.85 -70.93 -0.28
C GLN A 1126 12.82 -69.52 0.35
N GLN A 1127 13.49 -69.36 1.50
CA GLN A 1127 13.55 -68.10 2.24
C GLN A 1127 14.71 -67.18 1.83
N HIS A 1128 15.56 -67.62 0.88
CA HIS A 1128 16.70 -66.83 0.43
C HIS A 1128 16.23 -65.55 -0.27
N ARG A 1129 16.67 -64.36 0.17
CA ARG A 1129 16.24 -63.10 -0.45
C ARG A 1129 17.11 -62.69 -1.63
N MET A 1130 16.46 -62.25 -2.69
CA MET A 1130 17.06 -61.72 -3.91
C MET A 1130 16.84 -60.21 -3.96
N LEU A 1131 17.84 -59.44 -4.40
CA LEU A 1131 17.68 -58.01 -4.59
C LEU A 1131 16.93 -57.73 -5.90
N LEU A 1132 15.82 -57.02 -5.80
CA LEU A 1132 15.07 -56.49 -6.96
C LEU A 1132 15.16 -54.98 -6.94
N SER A 1133 15.43 -54.38 -8.10
CA SER A 1133 15.42 -52.94 -8.33
C SER A 1133 14.35 -52.60 -9.36
N SER A 1134 13.38 -51.75 -8.99
CA SER A 1134 12.34 -51.29 -9.92
C SER A 1134 11.60 -50.05 -9.41
N ALA A 1135 11.19 -49.16 -10.32
CA ALA A 1135 10.33 -48.02 -10.01
C ALA A 1135 8.94 -48.41 -9.44
N GLN A 1136 8.52 -49.67 -9.60
CA GLN A 1136 7.29 -50.18 -8.99
C GLN A 1136 7.48 -50.58 -7.52
N ALA A 1137 8.71 -50.89 -7.09
CA ALA A 1137 9.05 -51.02 -5.68
C ALA A 1137 9.13 -49.64 -5.00
N GLU A 1138 9.71 -48.65 -5.68
CA GLU A 1138 9.74 -47.25 -5.21
C GLU A 1138 8.32 -46.70 -4.98
N LEU A 1139 7.40 -46.95 -5.91
CA LEU A 1139 6.01 -46.50 -5.81
C LEU A 1139 5.20 -47.20 -4.71
N LEU A 1140 5.43 -48.49 -4.46
CA LEU A 1140 4.62 -49.30 -3.54
C LEU A 1140 5.19 -49.39 -2.12
N PHE A 1141 6.51 -49.23 -1.96
CA PHE A 1141 7.23 -49.45 -0.71
C PHE A 1141 8.21 -48.32 -0.37
N GLY A 1142 8.20 -47.21 -1.13
CA GLY A 1142 9.03 -46.02 -0.91
C GLY A 1142 10.50 -46.14 -1.31
N GLU A 1143 10.95 -47.32 -1.76
CA GLU A 1143 12.37 -47.66 -1.94
C GLU A 1143 12.62 -48.40 -3.27
N GLU A 1144 13.58 -47.92 -4.08
CA GLU A 1144 13.84 -48.47 -5.43
C GLU A 1144 14.45 -49.89 -5.40
N GLU A 1145 15.20 -50.24 -4.34
CA GLU A 1145 15.88 -51.53 -4.15
C GLU A 1145 15.36 -52.31 -2.91
N VAL A 1146 14.74 -53.46 -3.13
CA VAL A 1146 14.09 -54.28 -2.08
C VAL A 1146 14.51 -55.76 -2.10
N LEU A 1147 14.54 -56.40 -0.93
CA LEU A 1147 14.94 -57.81 -0.74
C LEU A 1147 13.74 -58.76 -0.67
N VAL A 1148 13.50 -59.50 -1.75
CA VAL A 1148 12.32 -60.38 -1.93
C VAL A 1148 12.68 -61.86 -1.75
N PRO A 1149 11.96 -62.64 -0.92
CA PRO A 1149 12.29 -64.06 -0.71
C PRO A 1149 11.99 -64.90 -1.95
N ALA A 1150 12.89 -65.82 -2.31
CA ALA A 1150 12.83 -66.59 -3.55
C ALA A 1150 11.52 -67.37 -3.75
N LYS A 1151 10.86 -67.82 -2.67
CA LYS A 1151 9.54 -68.46 -2.74
C LYS A 1151 8.42 -67.52 -3.22
N ALA A 1152 8.52 -66.21 -2.95
CA ALA A 1152 7.59 -65.20 -3.45
C ALA A 1152 7.77 -64.90 -4.95
N LEU A 1153 8.90 -65.32 -5.55
CA LEU A 1153 9.21 -65.15 -6.98
C LEU A 1153 8.86 -66.39 -7.83
N ILE A 1154 8.35 -67.47 -7.24
CA ILE A 1154 8.01 -68.71 -7.96
C ILE A 1154 6.85 -68.44 -8.93
N ASN A 1155 7.04 -68.82 -10.19
CA ASN A 1155 6.05 -68.70 -11.27
C ASN A 1155 5.95 -69.97 -12.14
N ASP A 1156 6.59 -71.05 -11.72
CA ASP A 1156 6.71 -72.34 -12.41
C ASP A 1156 7.28 -72.31 -13.83
N GLN A 1157 7.80 -71.17 -14.31
CA GLN A 1157 8.34 -70.97 -15.65
C GLN A 1157 9.83 -70.61 -15.64
N THR A 1158 10.20 -69.50 -15.00
CA THR A 1158 11.58 -68.99 -14.92
C THR A 1158 12.17 -69.12 -13.53
N VAL A 1159 11.32 -69.16 -12.49
CA VAL A 1159 11.66 -69.47 -11.10
C VAL A 1159 10.76 -70.63 -10.65
N ARG A 1160 11.35 -71.72 -10.17
CA ARG A 1160 10.65 -72.99 -9.92
C ARG A 1160 11.10 -73.69 -8.65
N LEU A 1161 10.17 -74.38 -7.99
CA LEU A 1161 10.50 -75.29 -6.90
C LEU A 1161 11.07 -76.61 -7.44
N MET A 1162 12.15 -77.11 -6.83
CA MET A 1162 12.91 -78.28 -7.29
C MET A 1162 12.99 -79.38 -6.21
N PRO A 1163 11.86 -80.04 -5.87
CA PRO A 1163 11.87 -81.12 -4.87
C PRO A 1163 12.67 -82.34 -5.33
N GLY A 1164 13.28 -83.05 -4.37
CA GLY A 1164 14.11 -84.24 -4.59
C GLY A 1164 14.38 -85.01 -3.30
N ASP A 1165 15.37 -85.90 -3.32
CA ASP A 1165 15.71 -86.75 -2.18
C ASP A 1165 16.41 -85.94 -1.05
N GLU A 1166 17.58 -85.35 -1.35
CA GLU A 1166 18.40 -84.56 -0.40
C GLU A 1166 19.05 -83.36 -1.10
N VAL A 1167 19.30 -82.29 -0.34
CA VAL A 1167 19.99 -81.06 -0.78
C VAL A 1167 20.99 -80.61 0.29
N THR A 1168 22.16 -80.13 -0.12
CA THR A 1168 23.14 -79.52 0.79
C THR A 1168 23.13 -78.00 0.62
N TYR A 1169 22.82 -77.33 1.73
CA TYR A 1169 22.76 -75.87 1.85
C TYR A 1169 24.02 -75.32 2.52
N TYR A 1170 24.48 -74.17 2.05
CA TYR A 1170 25.65 -73.43 2.51
C TYR A 1170 25.24 -72.03 2.96
N HIS A 1171 25.79 -71.57 4.08
CA HIS A 1171 25.60 -70.24 4.64
C HIS A 1171 26.94 -69.51 4.63
N VAL A 1172 26.95 -68.23 4.25
CA VAL A 1172 28.15 -67.37 4.20
C VAL A 1172 27.84 -66.09 4.98
N MET A 1173 28.63 -65.80 6.01
CA MET A 1173 28.42 -64.70 6.95
C MET A 1173 29.59 -63.71 6.92
N PHE A 1174 29.29 -62.43 7.14
CA PHE A 1174 30.25 -61.32 7.23
C PHE A 1174 30.15 -60.62 8.60
N ASP A 1175 30.97 -59.58 8.85
CA ASP A 1175 30.90 -58.78 10.09
C ASP A 1175 29.68 -57.83 10.16
N GLN A 1176 29.02 -57.56 9.03
CA GLN A 1176 27.76 -56.81 8.91
C GLN A 1176 26.90 -57.47 7.82
N HIS A 1177 25.63 -57.07 7.69
CA HIS A 1177 24.82 -57.52 6.56
C HIS A 1177 25.42 -57.03 5.22
N GLN A 1178 25.44 -57.88 4.19
CA GLN A 1178 25.98 -57.56 2.86
C GLN A 1178 25.12 -58.19 1.76
N VAL A 1179 24.88 -57.48 0.67
CA VAL A 1179 24.40 -58.10 -0.58
C VAL A 1179 25.61 -58.59 -1.39
N ILE A 1180 25.59 -59.85 -1.84
CA ILE A 1180 26.70 -60.50 -2.58
C ILE A 1180 26.27 -61.02 -3.95
N TYR A 1181 27.23 -61.19 -4.87
CA TYR A 1181 26.95 -61.69 -6.21
C TYR A 1181 27.09 -63.21 -6.31
N ALA A 1182 25.96 -63.91 -6.43
CA ALA A 1182 25.85 -65.36 -6.57
C ALA A 1182 25.35 -65.74 -7.97
N ASN A 1183 26.17 -66.47 -8.73
CA ASN A 1183 25.98 -66.75 -10.17
C ASN A 1183 25.67 -65.48 -11.01
N GLY A 1184 26.09 -64.30 -10.55
CA GLY A 1184 25.85 -62.99 -11.16
C GLY A 1184 24.62 -62.22 -10.65
N ALA A 1185 23.67 -62.85 -9.95
CA ALA A 1185 22.59 -62.12 -9.29
C ALA A 1185 23.06 -61.55 -7.95
N ALA A 1186 22.56 -60.36 -7.61
CA ALA A 1186 22.68 -59.79 -6.27
C ALA A 1186 21.70 -60.48 -5.32
N SER A 1187 22.21 -61.09 -4.25
CA SER A 1187 21.42 -61.81 -3.26
C SER A 1187 21.96 -61.63 -1.85
N GLU A 1188 21.12 -61.97 -0.87
CA GLU A 1188 21.42 -61.78 0.54
C GLU A 1188 22.55 -62.71 1.03
N SER A 1189 23.32 -62.24 2.02
CA SER A 1189 24.24 -63.09 2.80
C SER A 1189 23.62 -63.50 4.14
N PHE A 1190 24.15 -64.51 4.81
CA PHE A 1190 23.55 -64.98 6.06
C PHE A 1190 23.80 -63.97 7.20
N TYR A 1191 22.70 -63.43 7.74
CA TYR A 1191 22.70 -62.38 8.76
C TYR A 1191 21.77 -62.76 9.95
N PRO A 1192 22.32 -63.09 11.13
CA PRO A 1192 21.56 -63.37 12.35
C PRO A 1192 21.56 -62.16 13.29
N GLY A 1193 20.77 -61.13 12.97
CA GLY A 1193 20.59 -59.93 13.79
C GLY A 1193 19.13 -59.66 14.14
N GLU A 1194 18.90 -58.82 15.15
CA GLU A 1194 17.61 -58.62 15.84
C GLU A 1194 16.45 -58.30 14.88
N ALA A 1195 16.64 -57.39 13.92
CA ALA A 1195 15.64 -57.03 12.91
C ALA A 1195 15.31 -58.15 11.90
N ALA A 1196 16.22 -59.10 11.65
CA ALA A 1196 15.98 -60.25 10.77
C ALA A 1196 15.47 -61.47 11.53
N MET A 1197 15.66 -61.51 12.86
CA MET A 1197 15.21 -62.57 13.75
C MET A 1197 13.83 -62.27 14.37
N SER A 1198 13.36 -61.01 14.32
CA SER A 1198 12.05 -60.59 14.87
C SER A 1198 10.86 -61.39 14.33
N GLY A 1199 10.90 -61.79 13.05
CA GLY A 1199 9.90 -62.65 12.40
C GLY A 1199 10.16 -64.16 12.50
N VAL A 1200 11.06 -64.59 13.40
CA VAL A 1200 11.44 -66.01 13.58
C VAL A 1200 11.26 -66.38 15.06
N GLU A 1201 10.43 -67.39 15.35
CA GLU A 1201 10.15 -67.81 16.73
C GLU A 1201 11.42 -68.09 17.55
N ALA A 1202 11.39 -67.78 18.84
CA ALA A 1202 12.50 -67.98 19.76
C ALA A 1202 13.02 -69.43 19.81
N ALA A 1203 12.17 -70.43 19.51
CA ALA A 1203 12.57 -71.83 19.40
C ALA A 1203 13.48 -72.08 18.18
N ALA A 1204 13.14 -71.50 17.01
CA ALA A 1204 13.98 -71.58 15.82
C ALA A 1204 15.28 -70.77 15.97
N GLN A 1205 15.25 -69.65 16.70
CA GLN A 1205 16.46 -68.90 17.07
C GLN A 1205 17.41 -69.73 17.97
N GLU A 1206 16.91 -70.39 19.02
CA GLU A 1206 17.67 -71.34 19.85
C GLU A 1206 18.23 -72.51 19.02
N GLU A 1207 17.46 -72.99 18.06
CA GLU A 1207 17.83 -74.10 17.17
C GLU A 1207 19.01 -73.72 16.24
N ILE A 1208 19.06 -72.51 15.68
CA ILE A 1208 20.21 -72.01 14.91
C ILE A 1208 21.51 -72.14 15.70
N PHE A 1209 21.49 -71.73 16.98
CA PHE A 1209 22.63 -71.83 17.89
C PHE A 1209 22.89 -73.24 18.44
N ALA A 1210 21.95 -74.18 18.28
CA ALA A 1210 22.17 -75.60 18.53
C ALA A 1210 22.81 -76.30 17.33
N LEU A 1211 22.55 -75.82 16.11
CA LEU A 1211 23.02 -76.40 14.86
C LEU A 1211 24.38 -75.87 14.40
N PHE A 1212 24.71 -74.62 14.73
CA PHE A 1212 26.03 -74.02 14.55
C PHE A 1212 26.55 -73.41 15.87
N PRO A 1213 26.96 -74.24 16.86
CA PRO A 1213 27.28 -73.79 18.22
C PRO A 1213 28.43 -72.77 18.29
N GLU A 1214 29.34 -72.76 17.33
CA GLU A 1214 30.39 -71.75 17.19
C GLU A 1214 29.89 -70.31 17.06
N LEU A 1215 28.67 -70.08 16.54
CA LEU A 1215 28.11 -68.72 16.41
C LEU A 1215 27.78 -68.09 17.78
N ARG A 1216 27.48 -68.91 18.80
CA ARG A 1216 27.02 -68.48 20.13
C ARG A 1216 28.03 -67.63 20.91
N SER A 1217 29.29 -67.55 20.45
CA SER A 1217 30.36 -66.73 21.05
C SER A 1217 30.77 -65.49 20.24
N GLU A 1218 30.19 -65.25 19.06
CA GLU A 1218 30.58 -64.13 18.17
C GLU A 1218 29.44 -63.12 17.87
N VAL A 1219 28.25 -63.29 18.48
CA VAL A 1219 27.12 -62.37 18.34
C VAL A 1219 27.19 -61.26 19.40
N THR A 1220 27.84 -60.15 19.07
CA THR A 1220 27.44 -58.81 19.54
C THR A 1220 26.34 -58.25 18.61
N PRO A 1221 25.54 -57.25 19.04
CA PRO A 1221 24.44 -56.74 18.22
C PRO A 1221 24.92 -56.31 16.83
N TYR A 1222 24.38 -56.97 15.80
CA TYR A 1222 24.65 -56.63 14.42
C TYR A 1222 23.73 -55.48 13.99
N GLY A 1223 24.29 -54.51 13.26
CA GLY A 1223 23.55 -53.32 12.79
C GLY A 1223 22.57 -53.63 11.65
N GLU A 1224 21.67 -52.68 11.40
CA GLU A 1224 20.49 -52.75 10.51
C GLU A 1224 20.71 -53.45 9.14
N MET A 1225 19.61 -53.98 8.58
CA MET A 1225 19.63 -54.64 7.27
C MET A 1225 20.02 -53.64 6.17
N ALA A 1226 20.88 -54.06 5.23
CA ALA A 1226 21.39 -53.20 4.17
C ALA A 1226 20.32 -52.63 3.22
N ARG A 1227 19.15 -53.27 3.11
CA ARG A 1227 17.94 -52.81 2.38
C ARG A 1227 16.68 -53.36 3.08
N PRO A 1228 15.49 -52.75 2.86
CA PRO A 1228 14.22 -53.30 3.34
C PRO A 1228 13.92 -54.70 2.77
N GLY A 1229 13.34 -55.57 3.60
CA GLY A 1229 12.98 -56.93 3.22
C GLY A 1229 11.47 -57.14 3.20
N LEU A 1230 10.91 -57.52 2.05
CA LEU A 1230 9.45 -57.70 1.88
C LEU A 1230 8.97 -59.08 2.36
N SER A 1231 7.72 -59.16 2.80
CA SER A 1231 7.04 -60.44 3.04
C SER A 1231 6.73 -61.18 1.73
N VAL A 1232 6.13 -62.37 1.86
CA VAL A 1232 5.72 -63.18 0.71
C VAL A 1232 4.57 -62.53 -0.06
N LYS A 1233 3.62 -61.91 0.64
CA LYS A 1233 2.46 -61.25 0.03
C LYS A 1233 2.89 -59.98 -0.71
N GLU A 1234 3.71 -59.15 -0.08
CA GLU A 1234 4.24 -57.91 -0.68
C GLU A 1234 5.16 -58.21 -1.87
N GLY A 1235 6.04 -59.20 -1.75
CA GLY A 1235 6.90 -59.63 -2.85
C GLY A 1235 6.16 -60.16 -4.08
N GLN A 1236 4.91 -60.65 -3.91
CA GLN A 1236 4.05 -61.07 -5.01
C GLN A 1236 3.39 -59.90 -5.76
N LEU A 1237 3.35 -58.69 -5.18
CA LEU A 1237 2.87 -57.46 -5.84
C LEU A 1237 3.88 -56.90 -6.87
N LEU A 1238 5.10 -57.42 -6.89
CA LEU A 1238 6.19 -57.04 -7.81
C LEU A 1238 6.39 -58.05 -8.97
N GLN A 1239 5.55 -59.08 -9.09
CA GLN A 1239 5.55 -60.03 -10.24
C GLN A 1239 4.69 -59.55 -11.42
#